data_AF-A0A3G6TDG1-F1
#
_entry.id   AF-A0A3G6TDG1-F1
#
_cell.length_a   1.000
_cell.length_b   1.000
_cell.length_c   1.000
_cell.angle_alpha   90.00
_cell.angle_beta   90.00
_cell.angle_gamma   90.00
#
_symmetry.space_group_name_H-M   'P 1'
#
loop_
_entity.id
_entity.type
_entity.pdbx_description
1 polymer ?
#
loop_
_entity_poly.entity_id
_entity_poly.type
_entity_poly.pdbx_seq_one_letter_code
_entity_poly.pdbx_strand_id
1 'polypeptide(L)'
;MDAFFLRFFRSIRKHEITTNMSTAFLTPKGQVIKSSGIDRLGKQNATYSLTNMRFDAEGQIVEFTVNDAVPNLENTYIFTGRNHYYLDSQRKEGRQGFLKKSYFIKLKNNPIKVYQELHNINTIDSVWFDNHLELGSIGDIFQIGRLIFDDNLSTYYTFLDQSFKMGDDTIQYNDYTTYPTVVNGDLQSPKYNVKTVSLKSRLNTEEGHFFEKNFNKIRTSTNLQLSAKKVLYMKMMNICFAIYWIRQEVLDILAMDPIASIEEAAKNGTIDQKIGQEYKFQEIDRVIGHLLRDWGFAGLNNTRELIPIPQNDYFYDGYYEAFSNYSSALDNFYHNLREKNETGLFPLNPPPSNYSFMYPSPYYLGYHNSFTTPLQGAALLKWRSDERLKVLKSILPPSALSLLPYSIREELIKDFIKNPGFSQEDEDQCLRIMSSFYSVPEDGEKFLSFLLQIGNDNLSNFEILEKKFSVGRIMRIAPIIGFFLQTKDYRTNYIFLIYKLWKRSKYNMYYFPNSMNPENNINTQSFFLTPGQGLEYYNDAVQNRISNFTIEYGTVWQGNDVPYSNQEDIKVVRSIVRSYTDPIIKGTILQSLMSYNTFYTSSDGDVKPGTVGSPQPLTFHLYQPITLHGLKIDEKLSANFPTVPYIPAFLWYYTRDYQLMKEMDATLNFALGVAFDVGLFFITGGVGIIKSFSYLRYITVIGRAFKAGQGAAYTVLVLEGMGSTAEIFTLLSSTCTRYYDFMKEKADVGEDTTQYEDLHKMFFYLTILGAGASLAMKSLAINQAKIVKGASYFDSLPLEVRNSVNSLAGVEVAQIENFRQNRIGAHQEITSKFDLWEEGKKNVFFDDFKNAPDDVLLQMNNADVIANWDKLYTANIIDRNLIEVIKDNIRTNNIITFYQSYKTRQALSALSTQKRLKFLDDFETASITQINEIKGNIYFVDSWKRFRFEPNLIDEFKTCSIADKIELCSKFGRIEEKLFDGFVKSPKKIPEYISQNIAGRVLLEENVHFWLINNYSYEYIDSFKDQISKAVKAYKNKEEFTNPLKKSAAKLILNRANAYTKGDMIEKPMRIYLNKLILPSDDVMYNVDILFKSVDGKSIKPGNYLEMDAMVVDTNLNKFKTQYSAKLKPGDSNNSVGAKKYDDAQKLEFFRQLPDDINAAKAFILNEYNTKPVWQQVSGSEVLSTIHSIEIRYIDRFGNPQTIPLAIFKQRLKPSPYKRSDFTEINPTTFGTTREDLMESMYNRIIKK
;
A
#
# COMPACT_ATOMS: atom_id res chain seq x y z
N MET A 1 -3.39 -11.19 -3.08
CA MET A 1 -4.12 -11.02 -1.80
C MET A 1 -5.56 -10.50 -2.03
N ASP A 2 -6.11 -10.67 -3.25
CA ASP A 2 -7.26 -9.90 -3.75
C ASP A 2 -8.42 -10.78 -4.26
N ALA A 3 -8.59 -12.00 -3.72
CA ALA A 3 -9.60 -12.95 -4.22
C ALA A 3 -10.99 -12.81 -3.54
N PHE A 4 -11.07 -12.27 -2.31
CA PHE A 4 -12.33 -12.24 -1.54
C PHE A 4 -13.23 -11.04 -1.84
N PHE A 5 -12.77 -9.98 -2.51
CA PHE A 5 -13.67 -8.84 -2.76
C PHE A 5 -14.81 -9.17 -3.74
N LEU A 6 -14.80 -10.37 -4.36
CA LEU A 6 -15.49 -10.58 -5.61
C LEU A 6 -17.01 -10.44 -5.59
N ARG A 7 -17.86 -10.73 -4.59
CA ARG A 7 -19.31 -10.85 -4.90
C ARG A 7 -20.26 -10.39 -3.79
N PHE A 8 -20.91 -9.25 -4.01
CA PHE A 8 -21.77 -8.56 -3.04
C PHE A 8 -23.24 -8.39 -3.44
N PHE A 9 -23.57 -8.25 -4.73
CA PHE A 9 -24.95 -7.89 -5.11
C PHE A 9 -25.64 -8.96 -5.96
N ARG A 10 -26.77 -9.47 -5.46
CA ARG A 10 -27.87 -10.02 -6.26
C ARG A 10 -28.95 -8.95 -6.28
N SER A 11 -29.28 -8.43 -7.48
CA SER A 11 -30.39 -7.50 -7.76
C SER A 11 -30.13 -6.01 -7.50
N ILE A 12 -29.90 -5.27 -8.59
CA ILE A 12 -30.47 -3.92 -8.74
C ILE A 12 -31.49 -3.99 -9.90
N ARG A 13 -32.74 -3.73 -9.51
CA ARG A 13 -34.01 -3.58 -10.23
C ARG A 13 -33.93 -3.51 -11.76
N LYS A 14 -34.68 -4.41 -12.43
CA LYS A 14 -35.32 -4.09 -13.72
C LYS A 14 -36.20 -2.86 -13.50
N HIS A 15 -35.76 -1.69 -13.94
CA HIS A 15 -36.70 -0.68 -14.43
C HIS A 15 -36.80 -0.91 -15.93
N GLU A 16 -37.98 -1.29 -16.39
CA GLU A 16 -38.32 -1.20 -17.81
C GLU A 16 -38.24 0.28 -18.20
N ILE A 17 -37.08 0.70 -18.71
CA ILE A 17 -36.92 2.00 -19.35
C ILE A 17 -37.29 1.79 -20.81
N THR A 18 -38.54 2.05 -21.14
CA THR A 18 -38.98 2.25 -22.53
C THR A 18 -38.49 3.61 -23.03
N THR A 19 -37.19 3.73 -23.31
CA THR A 19 -36.56 4.75 -24.18
C THR A 19 -35.12 4.29 -24.48
N ASN A 20 -34.55 4.67 -25.63
CA ASN A 20 -33.26 4.25 -26.22
C ASN A 20 -31.96 4.47 -25.38
N MET A 21 -31.99 4.43 -24.05
CA MET A 21 -30.84 4.66 -23.17
C MET A 21 -30.27 3.34 -22.63
N SER A 22 -28.99 3.06 -22.87
CA SER A 22 -28.33 1.84 -22.40
C SER A 22 -27.72 2.04 -21.00
N THR A 23 -27.70 0.97 -20.19
CA THR A 23 -27.10 1.00 -18.84
C THR A 23 -25.66 0.52 -18.90
N ALA A 24 -24.77 1.15 -18.13
CA ALA A 24 -23.35 0.84 -18.12
C ALA A 24 -22.80 0.57 -16.70
N PHE A 25 -21.81 -0.32 -16.63
CA PHE A 25 -21.24 -0.83 -15.38
C PHE A 25 -19.71 -0.81 -15.42
N LEU A 26 -19.07 -0.64 -14.25
CA LEU A 26 -17.62 -0.65 -14.12
C LEU A 26 -17.06 -2.06 -14.08
N THR A 27 -15.92 -2.32 -14.73
CA THR A 27 -15.20 -3.60 -14.65
C THR A 27 -13.95 -3.49 -13.78
N PRO A 28 -13.38 -4.61 -13.29
CA PRO A 28 -12.12 -4.58 -12.53
C PRO A 28 -10.87 -4.14 -13.30
N LYS A 29 -10.96 -4.02 -14.62
CA LYS A 29 -9.94 -3.37 -15.47
C LYS A 29 -10.08 -1.84 -15.49
N GLY A 30 -11.09 -1.31 -14.80
CA GLY A 30 -11.43 0.11 -14.81
C GLY A 30 -12.12 0.58 -16.09
N GLN A 31 -12.66 -0.34 -16.89
CA GLN A 31 -13.42 -0.03 -18.10
C GLN A 31 -14.92 0.01 -17.78
N VAL A 32 -15.64 0.95 -18.38
CA VAL A 32 -17.11 1.02 -18.30
C VAL A 32 -17.71 0.32 -19.51
N ILE A 33 -18.55 -0.68 -19.27
CA ILE A 33 -19.14 -1.54 -20.31
C ILE A 33 -20.67 -1.44 -20.31
N LYS A 34 -21.30 -1.53 -21.49
CA LYS A 34 -22.76 -1.57 -21.62
C LYS A 34 -23.31 -2.93 -21.19
N SER A 35 -24.45 -2.94 -20.50
CA SER A 35 -25.19 -4.15 -20.12
C SER A 35 -25.91 -4.81 -21.29
N SER A 36 -26.12 -4.07 -22.38
CA SER A 36 -26.64 -4.60 -23.63
C SER A 36 -26.05 -3.77 -24.78
N GLY A 37 -25.54 -4.44 -25.81
CA GLY A 37 -24.85 -3.78 -26.91
C GLY A 37 -24.71 -4.69 -28.12
N ILE A 38 -24.00 -4.20 -29.14
CA ILE A 38 -23.67 -4.98 -30.33
C ILE A 38 -22.43 -5.83 -30.03
N ASP A 39 -22.53 -7.13 -30.27
CA ASP A 39 -21.39 -8.05 -30.18
C ASP A 39 -20.37 -7.68 -31.26
N ARG A 40 -19.21 -7.18 -30.83
CA ARG A 40 -18.14 -6.68 -31.71
C ARG A 40 -17.46 -7.77 -32.55
N LEU A 41 -17.62 -9.04 -32.18
CA LEU A 41 -17.03 -10.20 -32.87
C LEU A 41 -18.08 -11.14 -33.47
N GLY A 42 -19.36 -10.91 -33.17
CA GLY A 42 -20.47 -11.69 -33.68
C GLY A 42 -20.74 -11.44 -35.17
N LYS A 43 -21.68 -12.20 -35.75
CA LYS A 43 -22.23 -11.90 -37.09
C LYS A 43 -22.79 -10.47 -37.09
N GLN A 44 -22.75 -9.77 -38.23
CA GLN A 44 -23.30 -8.41 -38.34
C GLN A 44 -24.69 -8.34 -37.69
N ASN A 45 -24.84 -7.42 -36.72
CA ASN A 45 -26.05 -7.16 -35.91
C ASN A 45 -26.37 -8.18 -34.79
N ALA A 46 -25.47 -9.06 -34.39
CA ALA A 46 -25.64 -9.83 -33.16
C ALA A 46 -25.59 -8.90 -31.94
N THR A 47 -26.58 -8.99 -31.04
CA THR A 47 -26.62 -8.22 -29.78
C THR A 47 -26.36 -9.13 -28.59
N TYR A 48 -25.75 -8.61 -27.54
CA TYR A 48 -25.63 -9.28 -26.26
C TYR A 48 -26.46 -8.58 -25.18
N SER A 49 -26.94 -9.31 -24.19
CA SER A 49 -27.46 -8.77 -22.92
C SER A 49 -26.79 -9.44 -21.72
N LEU A 50 -26.45 -8.66 -20.70
CA LEU A 50 -25.83 -9.12 -19.46
C LEU A 50 -26.90 -9.23 -18.38
N THR A 51 -26.98 -10.42 -17.78
CA THR A 51 -28.03 -10.81 -16.84
C THR A 51 -27.39 -11.55 -15.66
N ASN A 52 -28.11 -11.73 -14.56
CA ASN A 52 -27.56 -12.36 -13.34
C ASN A 52 -26.21 -11.74 -12.89
N MET A 53 -26.05 -10.44 -13.11
CA MET A 53 -24.80 -9.71 -12.86
C MET A 53 -24.49 -9.69 -11.36
N ARG A 54 -23.21 -9.89 -11.04
CA ARG A 54 -22.67 -9.77 -9.69
C ARG A 54 -21.54 -8.77 -9.69
N PHE A 55 -21.47 -8.02 -8.60
CA PHE A 55 -20.51 -6.94 -8.41
C PHE A 55 -19.68 -7.17 -7.14
N ASP A 56 -18.43 -6.71 -7.13
CA ASP A 56 -17.59 -6.67 -5.92
C ASP A 56 -17.98 -5.53 -4.98
N ALA A 57 -17.26 -5.38 -3.87
CA ALA A 57 -17.55 -4.33 -2.90
C ALA A 57 -17.19 -2.92 -3.39
N GLU A 58 -16.28 -2.78 -4.37
CA GLU A 58 -16.02 -1.53 -5.07
C GLU A 58 -17.09 -1.17 -6.10
N GLY A 59 -18.02 -2.08 -6.39
CA GLY A 59 -19.12 -1.92 -7.34
C GLY A 59 -18.77 -2.30 -8.77
N GLN A 60 -17.70 -3.07 -8.98
CA GLN A 60 -17.25 -3.53 -10.28
C GLN A 60 -17.89 -4.88 -10.63
N ILE A 61 -18.30 -5.07 -11.88
CA ILE A 61 -18.92 -6.31 -12.36
C ILE A 61 -17.87 -7.42 -12.47
N VAL A 62 -18.14 -8.56 -11.85
CA VAL A 62 -17.19 -9.69 -11.75
C VAL A 62 -17.75 -11.01 -12.26
N GLU A 63 -19.06 -11.11 -12.44
CA GLU A 63 -19.73 -12.28 -12.99
C GLU A 63 -21.02 -11.83 -13.68
N PHE A 64 -21.34 -12.44 -14.81
CA PHE A 64 -22.61 -12.25 -15.50
C PHE A 64 -22.94 -13.47 -16.36
N THR A 65 -24.20 -13.56 -16.75
CA THR A 65 -24.73 -14.54 -17.72
C THR A 65 -25.18 -13.80 -18.99
N VAL A 66 -24.86 -14.35 -20.15
CA VAL A 66 -25.16 -13.72 -21.45
C VAL A 66 -26.52 -14.18 -21.98
N ASN A 67 -27.32 -13.24 -22.50
CA ASN A 67 -28.59 -13.43 -23.23
C ASN A 67 -29.75 -14.06 -22.44
N ASP A 68 -29.96 -13.65 -21.19
CA ASP A 68 -31.05 -14.13 -20.31
C ASP A 68 -31.12 -15.67 -20.15
N ALA A 69 -30.03 -16.37 -20.47
CA ALA A 69 -29.99 -17.82 -20.38
C ALA A 69 -29.95 -18.28 -18.92
N VAL A 70 -30.50 -19.47 -18.63
CA VAL A 70 -30.36 -20.09 -17.31
C VAL A 70 -28.87 -20.26 -17.00
N PRO A 71 -28.35 -19.70 -15.88
CA PRO A 71 -26.93 -19.76 -15.57
C PRO A 71 -26.40 -21.19 -15.57
N ASN A 72 -25.40 -21.45 -16.40
CA ASN A 72 -24.67 -22.70 -16.47
C ASN A 72 -23.17 -22.43 -16.71
N LEU A 73 -22.39 -23.50 -16.83
CA LEU A 73 -20.93 -23.40 -16.96
C LEU A 73 -20.47 -22.75 -18.27
N GLU A 74 -21.31 -22.73 -19.30
CA GLU A 74 -20.96 -22.33 -20.67
C GLU A 74 -21.45 -20.93 -21.07
N ASN A 75 -22.46 -20.38 -20.39
CA ASN A 75 -23.01 -19.05 -20.67
C ASN A 75 -22.72 -18.03 -19.57
N THR A 76 -22.04 -18.45 -18.49
CA THR A 76 -21.64 -17.59 -17.38
C THR A 76 -20.16 -17.27 -17.50
N TYR A 77 -19.82 -16.00 -17.30
CA TYR A 77 -18.45 -15.51 -17.38
C TYR A 77 -18.04 -14.88 -16.06
N ILE A 78 -16.80 -15.16 -15.65
CA ILE A 78 -16.22 -14.75 -14.38
C ILE A 78 -14.96 -13.95 -14.64
N PHE A 79 -14.85 -12.80 -14.00
CA PHE A 79 -13.63 -12.01 -14.03
C PHE A 79 -12.47 -12.81 -13.42
N THR A 80 -11.44 -13.03 -14.22
CA THR A 80 -10.23 -13.77 -13.90
C THR A 80 -9.05 -12.82 -14.02
N GLY A 81 -8.56 -12.33 -12.89
CA GLY A 81 -7.34 -11.52 -12.79
C GLY A 81 -6.06 -12.36 -12.71
N ARG A 82 -4.89 -11.73 -12.82
CA ARG A 82 -3.57 -12.41 -12.80
C ARG A 82 -3.33 -13.26 -11.55
N ASN A 83 -3.89 -12.84 -10.42
CA ASN A 83 -3.77 -13.55 -9.14
C ASN A 83 -4.46 -14.93 -9.13
N HIS A 84 -5.25 -15.26 -10.15
CA HIS A 84 -5.87 -16.57 -10.30
C HIS A 84 -4.92 -17.63 -10.88
N TYR A 85 -3.77 -17.22 -11.42
CA TYR A 85 -2.75 -18.13 -11.91
C TYR A 85 -1.81 -18.60 -10.78
N TYR A 86 -1.34 -19.84 -10.89
CA TYR A 86 -0.66 -20.55 -9.81
C TYR A 86 0.83 -20.22 -9.72
N LEU A 87 1.53 -20.19 -10.86
CA LEU A 87 2.96 -19.84 -10.90
C LEU A 87 3.15 -18.35 -11.16
N ASP A 88 4.15 -17.73 -10.56
CA ASP A 88 4.45 -16.31 -10.79
C ASP A 88 4.79 -16.01 -12.27
N SER A 89 5.39 -16.95 -13.00
CA SER A 89 5.56 -16.85 -14.46
C SER A 89 4.21 -16.72 -15.17
N GLN A 90 3.25 -17.58 -14.82
CA GLN A 90 1.89 -17.54 -15.33
C GLN A 90 1.12 -16.30 -14.89
N ARG A 91 1.40 -15.75 -13.70
CA ARG A 91 0.80 -14.47 -13.26
C ARG A 91 1.32 -13.29 -14.06
N LYS A 92 2.56 -13.32 -14.55
CA LYS A 92 3.11 -12.26 -15.39
C LYS A 92 2.54 -12.30 -16.81
N GLU A 93 2.40 -13.49 -17.37
CA GLU A 93 1.99 -13.71 -18.76
C GLU A 93 0.47 -13.95 -18.93
N GLY A 94 -0.24 -14.28 -17.85
CA GLY A 94 -1.64 -14.65 -17.87
C GLY A 94 -2.58 -13.51 -18.27
N ARG A 95 -3.53 -13.82 -19.16
CA ARG A 95 -4.59 -12.91 -19.60
C ARG A 95 -5.51 -12.56 -18.44
N GLN A 96 -5.99 -11.32 -18.42
CA GLN A 96 -7.03 -10.88 -17.49
C GLN A 96 -8.33 -10.63 -18.25
N GLY A 97 -9.49 -10.83 -17.61
CA GLY A 97 -10.78 -10.57 -18.24
C GLY A 97 -11.90 -11.50 -17.80
N PHE A 98 -13.01 -11.51 -18.54
CA PHE A 98 -14.17 -12.35 -18.28
C PHE A 98 -14.02 -13.71 -18.95
N LEU A 99 -13.57 -14.68 -18.16
CA LEU A 99 -13.36 -16.06 -18.57
C LEU A 99 -14.64 -16.87 -18.38
N LYS A 100 -14.98 -17.70 -19.36
CA LYS A 100 -16.09 -18.65 -19.26
C LYS A 100 -15.95 -19.53 -18.01
N LYS A 101 -17.05 -19.72 -17.27
CA LYS A 101 -17.08 -20.37 -15.94
C LYS A 101 -16.52 -21.80 -15.95
N SER A 102 -16.76 -22.57 -17.01
CA SER A 102 -16.18 -23.92 -17.17
C SER A 102 -14.65 -23.92 -17.14
N TYR A 103 -14.01 -22.95 -17.81
CA TYR A 103 -12.56 -22.79 -17.80
C TYR A 103 -12.03 -22.21 -16.50
N PHE A 104 -12.77 -21.30 -15.86
CA PHE A 104 -12.41 -20.77 -14.55
C PHE A 104 -12.35 -21.88 -13.48
N ILE A 105 -13.34 -22.78 -13.44
CA ILE A 105 -13.36 -23.91 -12.51
C ILE A 105 -12.19 -24.87 -12.80
N LYS A 106 -11.94 -25.17 -14.08
CA LYS A 106 -10.77 -25.96 -14.49
C LYS A 106 -9.47 -25.30 -14.01
N LEU A 107 -9.31 -23.99 -14.18
CA LEU A 107 -8.15 -23.23 -13.73
C LEU A 107 -7.96 -23.30 -12.21
N LYS A 108 -9.04 -23.29 -11.42
CA LYS A 108 -8.95 -23.43 -9.96
C LYS A 108 -8.54 -24.84 -9.52
N ASN A 109 -9.01 -25.87 -10.22
CA ASN A 109 -8.76 -27.27 -9.86
C ASN A 109 -7.40 -27.79 -10.37
N ASN A 110 -6.96 -27.34 -11.55
CA ASN A 110 -5.67 -27.72 -12.14
C ASN A 110 -5.04 -26.55 -12.90
N PRO A 111 -4.49 -25.56 -12.17
CA PRO A 111 -4.06 -24.29 -12.75
C PRO A 111 -2.93 -24.41 -13.76
N ILE A 112 -2.04 -25.40 -13.61
CA ILE A 112 -0.87 -25.57 -14.50
C ILE A 112 -1.31 -26.08 -15.87
N LYS A 113 -2.10 -27.15 -15.91
CA LYS A 113 -2.56 -27.75 -17.17
C LYS A 113 -3.48 -26.81 -17.93
N VAL A 114 -4.38 -26.15 -17.22
CA VAL A 114 -5.40 -25.29 -17.82
C VAL A 114 -4.82 -23.95 -18.27
N TYR A 115 -3.76 -23.45 -17.61
CA TYR A 115 -2.99 -22.34 -18.14
C TYR A 115 -2.41 -22.65 -19.53
N GLN A 116 -1.81 -23.83 -19.71
CA GLN A 116 -1.27 -24.26 -21.01
C GLN A 116 -2.38 -24.41 -22.06
N GLU A 117 -3.53 -24.95 -21.68
CA GLU A 117 -4.71 -25.02 -22.55
C GLU A 117 -5.18 -23.62 -22.96
N LEU A 118 -5.32 -22.68 -22.01
CA LEU A 118 -5.74 -21.29 -22.27
C LEU A 118 -4.72 -20.51 -23.13
N HIS A 119 -3.42 -20.82 -22.99
CA HIS A 119 -2.35 -20.16 -23.75
C HIS A 119 -2.25 -20.68 -25.19
N ASN A 120 -2.67 -21.93 -25.43
CA ASN A 120 -2.61 -22.59 -26.74
C ASN A 120 -3.97 -22.60 -27.48
N ILE A 121 -4.99 -21.89 -27.00
CA ILE A 121 -6.28 -21.78 -27.68
C ILE A 121 -6.17 -20.83 -28.88
N ASN A 122 -6.37 -21.37 -30.08
CA ASN A 122 -6.39 -20.61 -31.34
C ASN A 122 -7.62 -19.69 -31.47
N THR A 123 -8.67 -19.91 -30.68
CA THR A 123 -9.95 -19.16 -30.70
C THR A 123 -10.21 -18.49 -29.36
N ILE A 124 -9.31 -17.61 -28.95
CA ILE A 124 -9.29 -17.03 -27.59
C ILE A 124 -10.62 -16.35 -27.19
N ASP A 125 -11.35 -15.80 -28.16
CA ASP A 125 -12.64 -15.12 -27.95
C ASP A 125 -13.82 -16.08 -27.70
N SER A 126 -13.66 -17.38 -28.01
CA SER A 126 -14.68 -18.40 -27.65
C SER A 126 -14.73 -18.69 -26.14
N VAL A 127 -13.72 -18.24 -25.40
CA VAL A 127 -13.50 -18.52 -23.98
C VAL A 127 -13.43 -17.23 -23.14
N TRP A 128 -12.98 -16.11 -23.73
CA TRP A 128 -12.92 -14.80 -23.09
C TRP A 128 -13.94 -13.83 -23.70
N PHE A 129 -14.78 -13.21 -22.87
CA PHE A 129 -15.87 -12.35 -23.36
C PHE A 129 -15.47 -10.88 -23.57
N ASP A 130 -14.29 -10.46 -23.11
CA ASP A 130 -13.89 -9.04 -23.09
C ASP A 130 -13.97 -8.35 -24.46
N ASN A 131 -13.65 -9.08 -25.53
CA ASN A 131 -13.65 -8.52 -26.88
C ASN A 131 -15.06 -8.40 -27.49
N HIS A 132 -16.07 -9.04 -26.89
CA HIS A 132 -17.48 -8.93 -27.29
C HIS A 132 -18.17 -7.70 -26.68
N LEU A 133 -17.60 -7.12 -25.61
CA LEU A 133 -18.22 -6.03 -24.84
C LEU A 133 -18.08 -4.67 -25.53
N GLU A 134 -19.18 -3.92 -25.55
CA GLU A 134 -19.23 -2.53 -25.98
C GLU A 134 -18.93 -1.59 -24.80
N LEU A 135 -18.11 -0.57 -25.04
CA LEU A 135 -17.78 0.45 -24.03
C LEU A 135 -18.97 1.41 -23.84
N GLY A 136 -19.12 1.91 -22.61
CA GLY A 136 -20.08 2.97 -22.30
C GLY A 136 -19.77 4.25 -23.08
N SER A 137 -20.83 4.96 -23.46
CA SER A 137 -20.79 6.15 -24.31
C SER A 137 -21.56 7.32 -23.70
N ILE A 138 -21.31 8.54 -24.20
CA ILE A 138 -22.03 9.74 -23.75
C ILE A 138 -23.54 9.54 -23.93
N GLY A 139 -24.30 9.81 -22.87
CA GLY A 139 -25.75 9.64 -22.79
C GLY A 139 -26.21 8.35 -22.11
N ASP A 140 -25.34 7.35 -21.92
CA ASP A 140 -25.66 6.12 -21.19
C ASP A 140 -25.83 6.37 -19.70
N ILE A 141 -26.54 5.49 -19.00
CA ILE A 141 -26.74 5.56 -17.55
C ILE A 141 -25.68 4.68 -16.88
N PHE A 142 -24.72 5.30 -16.21
CA PHE A 142 -23.79 4.59 -15.35
C PHE A 142 -24.45 4.25 -14.02
N GLN A 143 -24.38 2.99 -13.60
CA GLN A 143 -24.90 2.52 -12.32
C GLN A 143 -23.78 1.89 -11.48
N ILE A 144 -23.76 2.22 -10.19
CA ILE A 144 -22.81 1.65 -9.25
C ILE A 144 -23.40 1.52 -7.86
N GLY A 145 -23.31 0.31 -7.30
CA GLY A 145 -23.53 0.02 -5.89
C GLY A 145 -22.21 -0.39 -5.25
N ARG A 146 -21.71 0.36 -4.27
CA ARG A 146 -20.42 0.06 -3.60
C ARG A 146 -20.45 0.28 -2.10
N LEU A 147 -19.57 -0.43 -1.40
CA LEU A 147 -19.26 -0.16 0.00
C LEU A 147 -18.39 1.10 0.12
N ILE A 148 -18.71 1.92 1.11
CA ILE A 148 -17.86 3.02 1.58
C ILE A 148 -17.37 2.66 2.97
N PHE A 149 -16.05 2.65 3.13
CA PHE A 149 -15.39 2.48 4.42
C PHE A 149 -14.99 3.86 4.95
N ASP A 150 -15.91 4.50 5.67
CA ASP A 150 -15.65 5.79 6.32
C ASP A 150 -14.60 5.66 7.44
N ASP A 151 -14.05 6.79 7.91
CA ASP A 151 -13.18 6.84 9.10
C ASP A 151 -13.90 6.35 10.37
N ASN A 152 -15.23 6.28 10.34
CA ASN A 152 -16.03 5.78 11.43
C ASN A 152 -16.10 4.25 11.45
N LEU A 153 -15.18 3.63 12.18
CA LEU A 153 -15.12 2.17 12.41
C LEU A 153 -16.23 1.63 13.35
N SER A 154 -17.24 2.44 13.71
CA SER A 154 -18.35 2.02 14.59
C SER A 154 -19.55 1.43 13.84
N THR A 155 -19.66 1.68 12.54
CA THR A 155 -20.79 1.26 11.70
C THR A 155 -20.39 0.05 10.87
N TYR A 156 -21.19 -1.03 10.88
CA TYR A 156 -20.86 -2.31 10.23
C TYR A 156 -20.54 -2.19 8.73
N TYR A 157 -21.27 -1.38 7.94
CA TYR A 157 -20.79 -0.79 6.68
C TYR A 157 -21.72 0.34 6.19
N THR A 158 -21.18 1.23 5.37
CA THR A 158 -21.95 2.23 4.61
C THR A 158 -22.08 1.75 3.17
N PHE A 159 -23.30 1.80 2.61
CA PHE A 159 -23.57 1.42 1.22
C PHE A 159 -23.98 2.64 0.40
N LEU A 160 -23.28 2.88 -0.70
CA LEU A 160 -23.59 3.87 -1.73
C LEU A 160 -24.23 3.18 -2.92
N ASP A 161 -25.43 3.62 -3.28
CA ASP A 161 -26.10 3.27 -4.53
C ASP A 161 -26.28 4.55 -5.35
N GLN A 162 -25.70 4.59 -6.54
CA GLN A 162 -25.69 5.79 -7.38
C GLN A 162 -25.91 5.46 -8.86
N SER A 163 -26.69 6.29 -9.54
CA SER A 163 -26.93 6.21 -10.97
C SER A 163 -26.87 7.61 -11.60
N PHE A 164 -26.09 7.81 -12.65
CA PHE A 164 -26.00 9.10 -13.34
C PHE A 164 -25.74 8.96 -14.83
N LYS A 165 -26.06 10.00 -15.61
CA LYS A 165 -25.85 10.01 -17.06
C LYS A 165 -24.39 10.32 -17.40
N MET A 166 -23.78 9.50 -18.25
CA MET A 166 -22.40 9.67 -18.73
C MET A 166 -22.33 10.88 -19.66
N GLY A 167 -21.46 11.85 -19.40
CA GLY A 167 -21.34 13.03 -20.26
C GLY A 167 -20.35 14.09 -19.83
N ASP A 168 -19.48 13.79 -18.87
CA ASP A 168 -18.48 14.72 -18.35
C ASP A 168 -17.11 14.03 -18.38
N ASP A 169 -16.18 14.58 -19.16
CA ASP A 169 -14.84 14.05 -19.40
C ASP A 169 -13.97 14.10 -18.12
N THR A 170 -14.47 14.72 -17.05
CA THR A 170 -13.80 14.84 -15.74
C THR A 170 -14.06 13.67 -14.80
N ILE A 171 -15.05 12.81 -15.09
CA ILE A 171 -15.42 11.69 -14.20
C ILE A 171 -14.43 10.54 -14.37
N GLN A 172 -13.67 10.25 -13.32
CA GLN A 172 -12.86 9.04 -13.24
C GLN A 172 -13.73 7.92 -12.66
N TYR A 173 -14.24 7.03 -13.51
CA TYR A 173 -15.19 5.99 -13.08
C TYR A 173 -14.64 5.03 -12.01
N ASN A 174 -13.33 4.90 -11.83
CA ASN A 174 -12.71 4.13 -10.74
C ASN A 174 -12.69 4.87 -9.39
N ASP A 175 -12.87 6.19 -9.40
CA ASP A 175 -12.81 7.05 -8.23
C ASP A 175 -14.18 7.68 -7.95
N TYR A 176 -14.87 7.14 -6.94
CA TYR A 176 -16.21 7.59 -6.56
C TYR A 176 -16.25 9.04 -6.05
N THR A 177 -15.10 9.63 -5.69
CA THR A 177 -15.03 11.03 -5.25
C THR A 177 -15.27 12.01 -6.40
N THR A 178 -15.08 11.57 -7.64
CA THR A 178 -15.36 12.33 -8.86
C THR A 178 -16.82 12.24 -9.32
N TYR A 179 -17.65 11.42 -8.66
CA TYR A 179 -19.03 11.23 -9.08
C TYR A 179 -19.90 12.45 -8.76
N PRO A 180 -20.94 12.73 -9.59
CA PRO A 180 -21.82 13.87 -9.36
C PRO A 180 -22.47 13.84 -7.97
N THR A 181 -22.44 14.96 -7.26
CA THR A 181 -23.01 15.06 -5.90
C THR A 181 -24.42 15.67 -5.88
N VAL A 182 -24.78 16.45 -6.90
CA VAL A 182 -26.08 17.11 -7.00
C VAL A 182 -27.12 16.11 -7.49
N VAL A 183 -28.16 15.85 -6.69
CA VAL A 183 -29.23 14.91 -7.04
C VAL A 183 -30.22 15.57 -8.00
N ASN A 184 -30.50 14.91 -9.12
CA ASN A 184 -31.50 15.27 -10.10
C ASN A 184 -32.18 13.99 -10.62
N GLY A 185 -33.44 13.79 -10.25
CA GLY A 185 -34.21 12.60 -10.62
C GLY A 185 -34.81 12.61 -12.03
N ASP A 186 -34.67 13.70 -12.78
CA ASP A 186 -35.18 13.79 -14.15
C ASP A 186 -34.26 13.00 -15.12
N LEU A 187 -34.73 11.83 -15.55
CA LEU A 187 -34.02 10.93 -16.47
C LEU A 187 -33.72 11.59 -17.84
N GLN A 188 -34.52 12.57 -18.24
CA GLN A 188 -34.32 13.29 -19.51
C GLN A 188 -33.24 14.37 -19.40
N SER A 189 -32.90 14.80 -18.18
CA SER A 189 -31.84 15.79 -17.96
C SER A 189 -30.46 15.22 -18.30
N PRO A 190 -29.58 15.99 -18.97
CA PRO A 190 -28.16 15.62 -19.11
C PRO A 190 -27.42 15.59 -17.75
N LYS A 191 -28.03 16.16 -16.69
CA LYS A 191 -27.49 16.16 -15.32
C LYS A 191 -28.18 15.12 -14.42
N TYR A 192 -28.84 14.11 -14.99
CA TYR A 192 -29.46 13.03 -14.22
C TYR A 192 -28.47 12.40 -13.24
N ASN A 193 -28.83 12.37 -11.96
CA ASN A 193 -28.04 11.76 -10.90
C ASN A 193 -28.96 11.41 -9.72
N VAL A 194 -29.07 10.13 -9.39
CA VAL A 194 -29.75 9.65 -8.19
C VAL A 194 -28.72 9.02 -7.29
N LYS A 195 -28.65 9.46 -6.03
CA LYS A 195 -27.66 9.01 -5.05
C LYS A 195 -28.35 8.66 -3.74
N THR A 196 -28.12 7.45 -3.26
CA THR A 196 -28.59 6.95 -1.96
C THR A 196 -27.39 6.48 -1.14
N VAL A 197 -27.24 6.99 0.08
CA VAL A 197 -26.26 6.51 1.06
C VAL A 197 -27.02 5.93 2.23
N SER A 198 -26.78 4.65 2.53
CA SER A 198 -27.45 3.96 3.63
C SER A 198 -26.46 3.33 4.59
N LEU A 199 -26.62 3.61 5.88
CA LEU A 199 -25.93 2.90 6.95
C LEU A 199 -26.62 1.55 7.16
N LYS A 200 -25.87 0.45 7.03
CA LYS A 200 -26.38 -0.89 7.27
C LYS A 200 -25.70 -1.46 8.50
N SER A 201 -26.31 -1.24 9.68
CA SER A 201 -25.85 -1.92 10.90
C SER A 201 -26.38 -3.36 10.89
N ARG A 202 -25.49 -4.33 10.66
CA ARG A 202 -25.77 -5.76 10.89
C ARG A 202 -25.09 -6.27 12.16
N LEU A 203 -24.78 -5.40 13.12
CA LEU A 203 -24.16 -5.83 14.38
C LEU A 203 -25.04 -6.81 15.19
N ASN A 204 -26.37 -6.70 15.04
CA ASN A 204 -27.34 -7.58 15.72
C ASN A 204 -27.66 -8.87 14.94
N THR A 205 -26.96 -9.16 13.83
CA THR A 205 -27.10 -10.43 13.12
C THR A 205 -26.05 -11.43 13.59
N GLU A 206 -26.19 -12.69 13.18
CA GLU A 206 -25.29 -13.77 13.56
C GLU A 206 -23.83 -13.48 13.15
N GLU A 207 -23.57 -13.09 11.90
CA GLU A 207 -22.24 -12.64 11.47
C GLU A 207 -21.78 -11.33 12.15
N GLY A 208 -22.73 -10.51 12.63
CA GLY A 208 -22.47 -9.33 13.44
C GLY A 208 -21.80 -9.64 14.78
N HIS A 209 -22.21 -10.75 15.42
CA HIS A 209 -21.54 -11.23 16.63
C HIS A 209 -20.09 -11.65 16.36
N PHE A 210 -19.81 -12.26 15.20
CA PHE A 210 -18.43 -12.58 14.78
C PHE A 210 -17.58 -11.32 14.62
N PHE A 211 -18.12 -10.31 13.94
CA PHE A 211 -17.48 -9.01 13.80
C PHE A 211 -17.19 -8.38 15.16
N GLU A 212 -18.18 -8.33 16.05
CA GLU A 212 -18.04 -7.69 17.36
C GLU A 212 -17.00 -8.41 18.22
N LYS A 213 -17.02 -9.76 18.27
CA LYS A 213 -16.07 -10.57 19.03
C LYS A 213 -14.62 -10.28 18.61
N ASN A 214 -14.37 -10.17 17.32
CA ASN A 214 -13.02 -10.15 16.76
C ASN A 214 -12.49 -8.76 16.42
N PHE A 215 -13.36 -7.79 16.14
CA PHE A 215 -12.95 -6.45 15.70
C PHE A 215 -13.09 -5.37 16.76
N ASN A 216 -13.91 -5.58 17.80
CA ASN A 216 -14.13 -4.55 18.81
C ASN A 216 -12.83 -4.19 19.56
N LYS A 217 -11.97 -5.18 19.85
CA LYS A 217 -10.64 -4.96 20.46
C LYS A 217 -9.71 -4.13 19.57
N ILE A 218 -9.74 -4.35 18.26
CA ILE A 218 -8.94 -3.60 17.26
C ILE A 218 -9.47 -2.16 17.14
N ARG A 219 -10.79 -2.00 17.11
CA ARG A 219 -11.46 -0.70 17.04
C ARG A 219 -11.02 0.20 18.19
N THR A 220 -11.03 -0.32 19.42
CA THR A 220 -10.67 0.40 20.64
C THR A 220 -9.18 0.46 20.93
N SER A 221 -8.33 -0.26 20.18
CA SER A 221 -6.87 -0.29 20.42
C SER A 221 -6.21 1.06 20.19
N THR A 222 -5.38 1.53 21.13
CA THR A 222 -4.57 2.75 20.99
C THR A 222 -3.24 2.50 20.28
N ASN A 223 -2.83 1.24 20.14
CA ASN A 223 -1.52 0.85 19.59
C ASN A 223 -1.52 0.78 18.05
N LEU A 224 -2.69 0.81 17.41
CA LEU A 224 -2.85 0.70 15.96
C LEU A 224 -3.22 2.04 15.33
N GLN A 225 -2.48 2.42 14.27
CA GLN A 225 -2.82 3.59 13.46
C GLN A 225 -4.13 3.37 12.69
N LEU A 226 -4.85 4.46 12.37
CA LEU A 226 -6.14 4.41 11.67
C LEU A 226 -6.03 3.70 10.30
N SER A 227 -4.92 3.86 9.58
CA SER A 227 -4.64 3.17 8.32
C SER A 227 -4.59 1.65 8.48
N ALA A 228 -3.88 1.14 9.50
CA ALA A 228 -3.80 -0.28 9.82
C ALA A 228 -5.17 -0.84 10.22
N LYS A 229 -5.93 -0.10 11.04
CA LYS A 229 -7.30 -0.47 11.43
C LYS A 229 -8.24 -0.58 10.23
N LYS A 230 -8.15 0.32 9.25
CA LYS A 230 -8.95 0.24 8.02
C LYS A 230 -8.68 -1.03 7.21
N VAL A 231 -7.41 -1.43 7.08
CA VAL A 231 -7.04 -2.68 6.38
C VAL A 231 -7.62 -3.90 7.10
N LEU A 232 -7.46 -3.97 8.42
CA LEU A 232 -8.02 -5.05 9.24
C LEU A 232 -9.55 -5.07 9.21
N TYR A 233 -10.18 -3.89 9.19
CA TYR A 233 -11.62 -3.73 9.08
C TYR A 233 -12.14 -4.33 7.77
N MET A 234 -11.53 -3.99 6.64
CA MET A 234 -11.89 -4.57 5.34
C MET A 234 -11.75 -6.11 5.34
N LYS A 235 -10.68 -6.65 5.95
CA LYS A 235 -10.50 -8.11 6.06
C LYS A 235 -11.56 -8.77 6.95
N MET A 236 -11.92 -8.13 8.06
CA MET A 236 -12.99 -8.63 8.93
C MET A 236 -14.34 -8.63 8.20
N MET A 237 -14.64 -7.56 7.47
CA MET A 237 -15.87 -7.50 6.67
C MET A 237 -15.94 -8.64 5.66
N ASN A 238 -14.83 -8.94 4.98
CA ASN A 238 -14.77 -10.08 4.05
C ASN A 238 -15.12 -11.41 4.72
N ILE A 239 -14.62 -11.65 5.94
CA ILE A 239 -14.94 -12.84 6.72
C ILE A 239 -16.45 -12.90 7.01
N CYS A 240 -17.03 -11.81 7.47
CA CYS A 240 -18.45 -11.79 7.86
C CYS A 240 -19.38 -11.99 6.66
N PHE A 241 -19.03 -11.44 5.50
CA PHE A 241 -19.78 -11.70 4.26
C PHE A 241 -19.61 -13.14 3.76
N ALA A 242 -18.41 -13.70 3.89
CA ALA A 242 -18.18 -15.10 3.56
C ALA A 242 -19.10 -16.02 4.37
N ILE A 243 -19.14 -15.82 5.69
CA ILE A 243 -20.01 -16.55 6.63
C ILE A 243 -21.47 -16.49 6.15
N TYR A 244 -21.96 -15.28 5.87
CA TYR A 244 -23.32 -15.06 5.40
C TYR A 244 -23.61 -15.87 4.12
N TRP A 245 -22.74 -15.79 3.11
CA TRP A 245 -22.97 -16.48 1.83
C TRP A 245 -22.81 -17.99 1.91
N ILE A 246 -21.86 -18.48 2.71
CA ILE A 246 -21.69 -19.91 2.95
C ILE A 246 -22.94 -20.49 3.59
N ARG A 247 -23.51 -19.81 4.59
CA ARG A 247 -24.77 -20.23 5.18
C ARG A 247 -25.89 -20.30 4.15
N GLN A 248 -26.03 -19.27 3.30
CA GLN A 248 -27.14 -19.17 2.36
C GLN A 248 -27.05 -20.13 1.16
N GLU A 249 -25.84 -20.46 0.70
CA GLU A 249 -25.65 -21.12 -0.59
C GLU A 249 -24.85 -22.42 -0.52
N VAL A 250 -24.21 -22.74 0.61
CA VAL A 250 -23.28 -23.88 0.72
C VAL A 250 -23.69 -24.89 1.77
N LEU A 251 -24.10 -24.47 2.97
CA LEU A 251 -24.33 -25.41 4.06
C LEU A 251 -25.45 -26.42 3.75
N ASP A 252 -26.52 -26.00 3.05
CA ASP A 252 -27.60 -26.89 2.62
C ASP A 252 -27.15 -28.01 1.67
N ILE A 253 -26.07 -27.79 0.90
CA ILE A 253 -25.50 -28.83 0.03
C ILE A 253 -24.86 -29.93 0.88
N LEU A 254 -24.30 -29.57 2.04
CA LEU A 254 -23.54 -30.47 2.90
C LEU A 254 -24.40 -31.15 3.97
N ALA A 255 -25.42 -30.45 4.48
CA ALA A 255 -26.24 -30.88 5.60
C ALA A 255 -27.13 -32.07 5.24
N MET A 256 -27.20 -33.07 6.11
CA MET A 256 -28.12 -34.20 5.97
C MET A 256 -29.51 -33.85 6.53
N ASP A 257 -29.54 -33.14 7.66
CA ASP A 257 -30.75 -32.54 8.20
C ASP A 257 -30.97 -31.10 7.66
N PRO A 258 -32.21 -30.58 7.64
CA PRO A 258 -32.48 -29.20 7.24
C PRO A 258 -31.63 -28.21 8.06
N ILE A 259 -30.99 -27.24 7.38
CA ILE A 259 -30.06 -26.31 8.04
C ILE A 259 -30.70 -25.55 9.20
N ALA A 260 -32.00 -25.24 9.10
CA ALA A 260 -32.76 -24.59 10.17
C ALA A 260 -32.76 -25.39 11.48
N SER A 261 -32.87 -26.73 11.41
CA SER A 261 -32.84 -27.62 12.57
C SER A 261 -31.46 -27.66 13.23
N ILE A 262 -30.40 -27.61 12.41
CA ILE A 262 -29.00 -27.58 12.86
C ILE A 262 -28.69 -26.22 13.51
N GLU A 263 -29.16 -25.11 12.91
CA GLU A 263 -29.04 -23.76 13.45
C GLU A 263 -29.71 -23.62 14.81
N GLU A 264 -30.94 -24.15 14.97
CA GLU A 264 -31.64 -24.16 16.25
C GLU A 264 -30.87 -24.98 17.31
N ALA A 265 -30.33 -26.14 16.92
CA ALA A 265 -29.51 -26.95 17.81
C ALA A 265 -28.19 -26.26 18.20
N ALA A 266 -27.57 -25.51 17.29
CA ALA A 266 -26.39 -24.71 17.57
C ALA A 266 -26.72 -23.55 18.53
N LYS A 267 -27.84 -22.85 18.29
CA LYS A 267 -28.36 -21.77 19.14
C LYS A 267 -28.62 -22.22 20.57
N ASN A 268 -29.22 -23.40 20.73
CA ASN A 268 -29.59 -23.96 22.03
C ASN A 268 -28.46 -24.78 22.69
N GLY A 269 -27.31 -24.93 22.04
CA GLY A 269 -26.19 -25.74 22.55
C GLY A 269 -26.47 -27.25 22.59
N THR A 270 -27.44 -27.74 21.81
CA THR A 270 -27.88 -29.15 21.77
C THR A 270 -27.33 -29.92 20.57
N ILE A 271 -26.34 -29.39 19.85
CA ILE A 271 -25.79 -30.04 18.65
C ILE A 271 -25.17 -31.42 18.95
N ASP A 272 -24.58 -31.57 20.13
CA ASP A 272 -23.97 -32.82 20.61
C ASP A 272 -24.93 -33.65 21.49
N GLN A 273 -26.23 -33.33 21.51
CA GLN A 273 -27.21 -34.06 22.31
C GLN A 273 -27.28 -35.53 21.87
N LYS A 274 -27.25 -36.44 22.85
CA LYS A 274 -27.44 -37.88 22.63
C LYS A 274 -28.87 -38.31 22.93
N ILE A 275 -29.37 -39.26 22.15
CA ILE A 275 -30.62 -39.99 22.41
C ILE A 275 -30.23 -41.46 22.63
N GLY A 276 -30.22 -41.89 23.89
CA GLY A 276 -29.59 -43.17 24.28
C GLY A 276 -28.07 -43.08 24.20
N GLN A 277 -27.43 -44.01 23.47
CA GLN A 277 -25.98 -43.97 23.22
C GLN A 277 -25.57 -43.24 21.92
N GLU A 278 -26.54 -42.90 21.07
CA GLU A 278 -26.28 -42.31 19.75
C GLU A 278 -26.50 -40.79 19.75
N TYR A 279 -25.78 -40.07 18.90
CA TYR A 279 -25.97 -38.62 18.73
C TYR A 279 -27.23 -38.35 17.92
N LYS A 280 -27.98 -37.31 18.31
CA LYS A 280 -29.18 -36.84 17.60
C LYS A 280 -28.87 -36.44 16.15
N PHE A 281 -27.76 -35.73 15.95
CA PHE A 281 -27.30 -35.29 14.64
C PHE A 281 -26.13 -36.15 14.15
N GLN A 282 -26.10 -36.40 12.85
CA GLN A 282 -24.97 -37.07 12.21
C GLN A 282 -23.71 -36.20 12.27
N GLU A 283 -22.55 -36.80 12.05
CA GLU A 283 -21.28 -36.13 12.26
C GLU A 283 -21.07 -34.91 11.36
N ILE A 284 -21.46 -34.98 10.09
CA ILE A 284 -21.43 -33.82 9.18
C ILE A 284 -22.30 -32.66 9.68
N ASP A 285 -23.48 -32.95 10.21
CA ASP A 285 -24.39 -31.92 10.73
C ASP A 285 -23.88 -31.32 12.04
N ARG A 286 -23.21 -32.12 12.87
CA ARG A 286 -22.51 -31.61 14.05
C ARG A 286 -21.35 -30.69 13.67
N VAL A 287 -20.58 -31.02 12.63
CA VAL A 287 -19.54 -30.12 12.09
C VAL A 287 -20.16 -28.79 11.66
N ILE A 288 -21.27 -28.83 10.91
CA ILE A 288 -21.98 -27.63 10.46
C ILE A 288 -22.50 -26.83 11.66
N GLY A 289 -23.06 -27.48 12.68
CA GLY A 289 -23.54 -26.81 13.88
C GLY A 289 -22.43 -26.17 14.71
N HIS A 290 -21.25 -26.79 14.81
CA HIS A 290 -20.07 -26.17 15.43
C HIS A 290 -19.54 -24.98 14.65
N LEU A 291 -19.56 -25.03 13.30
CA LEU A 291 -19.22 -23.88 12.45
C LEU A 291 -20.18 -22.72 12.66
N LEU A 292 -21.49 -22.99 12.67
CA LEU A 292 -22.52 -21.98 12.92
C LEU A 292 -22.36 -21.36 14.31
N ARG A 293 -22.06 -22.17 15.33
CA ARG A 293 -21.75 -21.68 16.68
C ARG A 293 -20.55 -20.72 16.66
N ASP A 294 -19.45 -21.14 16.04
CA ASP A 294 -18.22 -20.36 15.93
C ASP A 294 -18.43 -19.03 15.17
N TRP A 295 -19.32 -19.03 14.17
CA TRP A 295 -19.70 -17.86 13.37
C TRP A 295 -20.70 -16.92 14.04
N GLY A 296 -21.11 -17.20 15.28
CA GLY A 296 -21.93 -16.31 16.09
C GLY A 296 -23.43 -16.59 16.08
N PHE A 297 -23.86 -17.69 15.46
CA PHE A 297 -25.27 -18.09 15.48
C PHE A 297 -25.76 -18.46 16.88
N ALA A 298 -24.86 -18.91 17.76
CA ALA A 298 -25.16 -19.18 19.17
C ALA A 298 -24.90 -17.97 20.11
N GLY A 299 -24.80 -16.77 19.54
CA GLY A 299 -24.54 -15.53 20.27
C GLY A 299 -23.06 -15.24 20.53
N LEU A 300 -22.79 -14.00 20.97
CA LEU A 300 -21.44 -13.43 21.11
C LEU A 300 -20.50 -14.23 22.03
N ASN A 301 -21.02 -14.81 23.11
CA ASN A 301 -20.20 -15.56 24.08
C ASN A 301 -19.68 -16.89 23.52
N ASN A 302 -20.44 -17.51 22.61
CA ASN A 302 -20.10 -18.79 21.98
C ASN A 302 -19.37 -18.61 20.64
N THR A 303 -19.18 -17.36 20.22
CA THR A 303 -18.51 -17.00 18.98
C THR A 303 -17.00 -17.18 19.11
N ARG A 304 -16.37 -17.70 18.07
CA ARG A 304 -14.94 -17.95 18.05
C ARG A 304 -14.14 -16.65 18.00
N GLU A 305 -13.11 -16.58 18.84
CA GLU A 305 -12.10 -15.53 18.78
C GLU A 305 -10.90 -15.98 17.93
N LEU A 306 -10.49 -15.12 17.00
CA LEU A 306 -9.30 -15.28 16.17
C LEU A 306 -8.11 -14.68 16.92
N ILE A 307 -7.17 -15.53 17.29
CA ILE A 307 -6.05 -15.15 18.14
C ILE A 307 -4.96 -14.46 17.29
N PRO A 308 -4.50 -13.25 17.65
CA PRO A 308 -3.42 -12.58 16.93
C PRO A 308 -2.10 -13.34 17.03
N ILE A 309 -1.22 -13.12 16.06
CA ILE A 309 0.12 -13.72 15.97
C ILE A 309 1.17 -12.59 15.97
N PRO A 310 1.48 -11.99 17.14
CA PRO A 310 2.30 -10.76 17.20
C PRO A 310 3.72 -10.95 16.69
N GLN A 311 4.21 -12.19 16.74
CA GLN A 311 5.57 -12.58 16.38
C GLN A 311 5.87 -12.39 14.88
N ASN A 312 4.88 -12.31 14.00
CA ASN A 312 5.12 -12.17 12.55
C ASN A 312 4.69 -10.81 11.98
N ASP A 313 4.08 -9.94 12.81
CA ASP A 313 3.30 -8.82 12.33
C ASP A 313 3.12 -7.74 13.42
N TYR A 314 4.18 -6.97 13.67
CA TYR A 314 4.11 -5.87 14.64
C TYR A 314 3.26 -4.68 14.16
N PHE A 315 3.14 -4.47 12.84
CA PHE A 315 2.43 -3.31 12.28
C PHE A 315 0.91 -3.42 12.47
N TYR A 316 0.34 -4.64 12.39
CA TYR A 316 -1.07 -4.89 12.65
C TYR A 316 -1.32 -5.60 13.99
N ASP A 317 -0.37 -5.56 14.93
CA ASP A 317 -0.47 -6.16 16.28
C ASP A 317 -0.82 -7.67 16.23
N GLY A 318 -0.32 -8.36 15.20
CA GLY A 318 -0.51 -9.79 14.96
C GLY A 318 -1.83 -10.18 14.30
N TYR A 319 -2.75 -9.25 14.04
CA TYR A 319 -4.08 -9.60 13.55
C TYR A 319 -4.15 -9.90 12.04
N TYR A 320 -3.18 -9.41 11.25
CA TYR A 320 -3.29 -9.49 9.79
C TYR A 320 -3.21 -10.92 9.29
N GLU A 321 -2.23 -11.69 9.76
CA GLU A 321 -2.03 -13.08 9.33
C GLU A 321 -3.23 -13.95 9.72
N ALA A 322 -3.73 -13.81 10.95
CA ALA A 322 -4.90 -14.54 11.44
C ALA A 322 -6.14 -14.26 10.57
N PHE A 323 -6.43 -12.98 10.30
CA PHE A 323 -7.60 -12.60 9.49
C PHE A 323 -7.43 -13.01 8.03
N SER A 324 -6.24 -12.86 7.46
CA SER A 324 -5.95 -13.24 6.08
C SER A 324 -6.08 -14.75 5.86
N ASN A 325 -5.57 -15.56 6.79
CA ASN A 325 -5.65 -17.02 6.71
C ASN A 325 -7.10 -17.51 6.84
N TYR A 326 -7.84 -16.98 7.82
CA TYR A 326 -9.24 -17.36 8.03
C TYR A 326 -10.14 -16.92 6.87
N SER A 327 -9.96 -15.69 6.38
CA SER A 327 -10.62 -15.21 5.16
C SER A 327 -10.31 -16.14 3.99
N SER A 328 -9.05 -16.47 3.72
CA SER A 328 -8.70 -17.38 2.62
C SER A 328 -9.32 -18.78 2.75
N ALA A 329 -9.46 -19.29 3.98
CA ALA A 329 -10.09 -20.58 4.26
C ALA A 329 -11.58 -20.59 3.87
N LEU A 330 -12.32 -19.56 4.30
CA LEU A 330 -13.74 -19.40 3.95
C LEU A 330 -13.94 -19.23 2.44
N ASP A 331 -12.98 -18.58 1.77
CA ASP A 331 -13.04 -18.28 0.33
C ASP A 331 -12.99 -19.57 -0.46
N ASN A 332 -12.01 -20.39 -0.09
CA ASN A 332 -11.83 -21.72 -0.64
C ASN A 332 -13.01 -22.63 -0.30
N PHE A 333 -13.54 -22.56 0.91
CA PHE A 333 -14.71 -23.35 1.31
C PHE A 333 -15.94 -23.01 0.44
N TYR A 334 -16.25 -21.72 0.31
CA TYR A 334 -17.38 -21.24 -0.48
C TYR A 334 -17.26 -21.62 -1.96
N HIS A 335 -16.14 -21.27 -2.60
CA HIS A 335 -15.98 -21.42 -4.05
C HIS A 335 -15.91 -22.88 -4.51
N ASN A 336 -15.39 -23.80 -3.69
CA ASN A 336 -15.30 -25.21 -4.07
C ASN A 336 -16.65 -25.93 -4.01
N LEU A 337 -17.59 -25.43 -3.21
CA LEU A 337 -18.84 -26.12 -2.89
C LEU A 337 -20.09 -25.51 -3.51
N ARG A 338 -20.18 -24.18 -3.58
CA ARG A 338 -21.38 -23.42 -3.99
C ARG A 338 -22.01 -23.85 -5.33
N GLU A 339 -21.17 -24.23 -6.29
CA GLU A 339 -21.60 -24.53 -7.66
C GLU A 339 -21.79 -26.04 -7.89
N LYS A 340 -21.74 -26.80 -6.80
CA LYS A 340 -21.98 -28.23 -6.79
C LYS A 340 -23.41 -28.47 -6.34
N ASN A 341 -24.07 -29.46 -6.93
CA ASN A 341 -25.34 -29.94 -6.41
C ASN A 341 -25.10 -31.13 -5.50
N GLU A 342 -25.95 -31.29 -4.50
CA GLU A 342 -25.88 -32.41 -3.56
C GLU A 342 -25.85 -33.76 -4.29
N THR A 343 -26.71 -33.93 -5.30
CA THR A 343 -26.83 -35.16 -6.09
C THR A 343 -25.62 -35.47 -6.97
N GLY A 344 -24.82 -34.47 -7.33
CA GLY A 344 -23.58 -34.65 -8.11
C GLY A 344 -22.33 -34.82 -7.25
N LEU A 345 -22.32 -34.32 -6.01
CA LEU A 345 -21.25 -34.58 -5.03
C LEU A 345 -21.44 -35.91 -4.32
N PHE A 346 -22.70 -36.25 -4.02
CA PHE A 346 -23.09 -37.42 -3.26
C PHE A 346 -24.09 -38.24 -4.10
N PRO A 347 -23.64 -38.87 -5.20
CA PRO A 347 -24.51 -39.73 -5.99
C PRO A 347 -25.09 -40.82 -5.09
N LEU A 348 -26.38 -41.11 -5.26
CA LEU A 348 -27.09 -42.18 -4.56
C LEU A 348 -26.59 -43.55 -5.04
N ASN A 349 -25.34 -43.90 -4.75
CA ASN A 349 -24.83 -45.25 -4.96
C ASN A 349 -25.26 -46.11 -3.77
N PRO A 350 -25.75 -47.34 -4.01
CA PRO A 350 -25.96 -48.29 -2.92
C PRO A 350 -24.60 -48.58 -2.24
N PRO A 351 -24.59 -48.83 -0.92
CA PRO A 351 -23.35 -49.16 -0.22
C PRO A 351 -22.70 -50.42 -0.84
N PRO A 352 -21.37 -50.54 -0.83
CA PRO A 352 -20.67 -51.73 -1.35
C PRO A 352 -21.19 -53.01 -0.67
N SER A 353 -21.25 -54.11 -1.42
CA SER A 353 -21.88 -55.41 -1.10
C SER A 353 -21.45 -56.07 0.22
N ASN A 354 -20.40 -55.53 0.84
CA ASN A 354 -19.91 -55.87 2.17
C ASN A 354 -20.90 -55.47 3.28
N TYR A 355 -21.82 -54.54 2.97
CA TYR A 355 -23.00 -54.23 3.76
C TYR A 355 -24.20 -54.97 3.14
N SER A 356 -24.52 -56.14 3.67
CA SER A 356 -25.64 -56.94 3.17
C SER A 356 -26.97 -56.26 3.48
N PHE A 357 -27.45 -55.42 2.56
CA PHE A 357 -28.80 -54.86 2.58
C PHE A 357 -29.59 -55.43 1.40
N MET A 358 -30.51 -56.33 1.70
CA MET A 358 -31.48 -56.86 0.75
C MET A 358 -32.50 -55.73 0.47
N TYR A 359 -32.35 -55.02 -0.65
CA TYR A 359 -33.28 -53.98 -1.08
C TYR A 359 -34.61 -54.58 -1.59
N PRO A 360 -35.78 -53.99 -1.26
CA PRO A 360 -36.92 -54.00 -2.15
C PRO A 360 -36.97 -52.68 -2.96
N SER A 361 -36.92 -52.83 -4.30
CA SER A 361 -37.44 -52.02 -5.44
C SER A 361 -37.53 -50.46 -5.38
N PRO A 362 -37.29 -49.74 -6.50
CA PRO A 362 -37.02 -48.29 -6.54
C PRO A 362 -38.25 -47.36 -6.69
N TYR A 363 -39.47 -47.84 -6.45
CA TYR A 363 -40.67 -47.00 -6.59
C TYR A 363 -41.27 -46.68 -5.22
N TYR A 364 -40.91 -45.55 -4.61
CA TYR A 364 -41.83 -44.69 -3.81
C TYR A 364 -41.11 -43.41 -3.37
N LEU A 365 -41.52 -42.28 -3.97
CA LEU A 365 -41.32 -40.93 -3.47
C LEU A 365 -42.30 -40.69 -2.31
N GLY A 366 -41.83 -40.12 -1.19
CA GLY A 366 -42.70 -39.50 -0.18
C GLY A 366 -42.37 -39.89 1.27
N TYR A 367 -42.05 -38.87 2.08
CA TYR A 367 -42.16 -38.77 3.55
C TYR A 367 -42.31 -40.03 4.42
N HIS A 368 -41.41 -40.10 5.42
CA HIS A 368 -41.43 -40.84 6.70
C HIS A 368 -41.24 -42.37 6.74
N ASN A 369 -40.22 -42.74 7.55
CA ASN A 369 -40.14 -43.83 8.51
C ASN A 369 -40.66 -45.22 8.09
N SER A 370 -39.73 -46.09 7.67
CA SER A 370 -39.59 -47.44 8.25
C SER A 370 -38.41 -48.19 7.62
N PHE A 371 -37.21 -48.07 8.20
CA PHE A 371 -36.20 -49.13 8.06
C PHE A 371 -36.56 -50.22 9.08
N THR A 372 -36.80 -51.43 8.61
CA THR A 372 -37.39 -52.55 9.37
C THR A 372 -36.48 -53.16 10.46
N THR A 373 -35.30 -52.57 10.72
CA THR A 373 -34.61 -52.68 12.02
C THR A 373 -33.84 -51.36 12.31
N PRO A 374 -33.80 -50.85 13.57
CA PRO A 374 -33.13 -49.59 13.92
C PRO A 374 -31.63 -49.57 13.56
N LEU A 375 -30.94 -50.72 13.67
CA LEU A 375 -29.52 -50.89 13.36
C LEU A 375 -29.17 -50.67 11.89
N GLN A 376 -30.10 -50.99 10.98
CA GLN A 376 -29.90 -50.89 9.53
C GLN A 376 -30.01 -49.43 9.03
N GLY A 377 -30.90 -48.63 9.62
CA GLY A 377 -31.03 -47.20 9.31
C GLY A 377 -29.87 -46.36 9.86
N ALA A 378 -29.40 -46.65 11.08
CA ALA A 378 -28.28 -45.94 11.70
C ALA A 378 -26.96 -46.14 10.93
N ALA A 379 -26.68 -47.36 10.46
CA ALA A 379 -25.50 -47.66 9.65
C ALA A 379 -25.52 -46.93 8.29
N LEU A 380 -26.69 -46.82 7.64
CA LEU A 380 -26.83 -46.09 6.38
C LEU A 380 -26.64 -44.57 6.56
N LEU A 381 -27.20 -44.00 7.63
CA LEU A 381 -27.03 -42.57 7.95
C LEU A 381 -25.57 -42.25 8.27
N LYS A 382 -24.90 -43.12 9.05
CA LYS A 382 -23.48 -43.00 9.34
C LYS A 382 -22.64 -43.06 8.05
N TRP A 383 -22.89 -44.05 7.18
CA TRP A 383 -22.18 -44.16 5.91
C TRP A 383 -22.35 -42.91 5.03
N ARG A 384 -23.57 -42.36 4.92
CA ARG A 384 -23.81 -41.11 4.17
C ARG A 384 -23.05 -39.92 4.76
N SER A 385 -23.00 -39.81 6.09
CA SER A 385 -22.21 -38.78 6.79
C SER A 385 -20.72 -38.94 6.49
N ASP A 386 -20.20 -40.18 6.55
CA ASP A 386 -18.79 -40.49 6.29
C ASP A 386 -18.40 -40.18 4.84
N GLU A 387 -19.25 -40.52 3.86
CA GLU A 387 -19.02 -40.19 2.44
C GLU A 387 -19.03 -38.68 2.19
N ARG A 388 -19.92 -37.92 2.85
CA ARG A 388 -19.93 -36.46 2.77
C ARG A 388 -18.64 -35.85 3.32
N LEU A 389 -18.19 -36.35 4.46
CA LEU A 389 -16.92 -35.94 5.06
C LEU A 389 -15.73 -36.33 4.16
N LYS A 390 -15.73 -37.49 3.52
CA LYS A 390 -14.68 -37.90 2.56
C LYS A 390 -14.59 -36.97 1.36
N VAL A 391 -15.73 -36.65 0.74
CA VAL A 391 -15.78 -35.73 -0.40
C VAL A 391 -15.33 -34.33 0.01
N LEU A 392 -15.73 -33.83 1.19
CA LEU A 392 -15.21 -32.56 1.72
C LEU A 392 -13.69 -32.56 1.84
N LYS A 393 -13.09 -33.66 2.31
CA LYS A 393 -11.64 -33.76 2.47
C LYS A 393 -10.90 -33.75 1.13
N SER A 394 -11.46 -34.36 0.09
CA SER A 394 -10.80 -34.46 -1.21
C SER A 394 -10.88 -33.17 -2.03
N ILE A 395 -11.92 -32.37 -1.84
CA ILE A 395 -12.13 -31.13 -2.61
C ILE A 395 -11.65 -29.87 -1.89
N LEU A 396 -11.49 -29.89 -0.56
CA LEU A 396 -11.06 -28.73 0.20
C LEU A 396 -9.52 -28.63 0.28
N PRO A 397 -8.94 -27.44 0.04
CA PRO A 397 -7.51 -27.22 0.25
C PRO A 397 -7.17 -27.17 1.77
N PRO A 398 -5.89 -27.34 2.16
CA PRO A 398 -5.46 -27.37 3.55
C PRO A 398 -5.94 -26.20 4.43
N SER A 399 -6.01 -24.98 3.87
CA SER A 399 -6.53 -23.83 4.59
C SER A 399 -8.01 -23.97 4.94
N ALA A 400 -8.83 -24.53 4.06
CA ALA A 400 -10.25 -24.77 4.32
C ALA A 400 -10.49 -25.96 5.25
N LEU A 401 -9.60 -26.96 5.28
CA LEU A 401 -9.67 -28.07 6.23
C LEU A 401 -9.55 -27.60 7.70
N SER A 402 -8.90 -26.46 7.95
CA SER A 402 -8.80 -25.87 9.29
C SER A 402 -10.15 -25.42 9.86
N LEU A 403 -11.18 -25.29 9.02
CA LEU A 403 -12.55 -25.00 9.46
C LEU A 403 -13.22 -26.23 10.13
N LEU A 404 -12.71 -27.45 9.89
CA LEU A 404 -13.26 -28.66 10.50
C LEU A 404 -12.88 -28.76 12.00
N PRO A 405 -13.75 -29.29 12.87
CA PRO A 405 -13.41 -29.54 14.27
C PRO A 405 -12.17 -30.40 14.44
N TYR A 406 -11.41 -30.16 15.51
CA TYR A 406 -10.19 -30.91 15.83
C TYR A 406 -10.44 -32.43 15.86
N SER A 407 -11.52 -32.88 16.51
CA SER A 407 -11.83 -34.31 16.67
C SER A 407 -11.98 -35.05 15.33
N ILE A 408 -12.60 -34.41 14.34
CA ILE A 408 -12.80 -34.97 13.00
C ILE A 408 -11.47 -35.12 12.27
N ARG A 409 -10.63 -34.09 12.36
CA ARG A 409 -9.30 -34.12 11.76
C ARG A 409 -8.39 -35.14 12.45
N GLU A 410 -8.48 -35.28 13.76
CA GLU A 410 -7.75 -36.30 14.52
C GLU A 410 -8.17 -37.72 14.12
N GLU A 411 -9.48 -37.99 14.01
CA GLU A 411 -10.00 -39.29 13.59
C GLU A 411 -9.50 -39.69 12.21
N LEU A 412 -9.36 -38.73 11.30
CA LEU A 412 -8.77 -39.00 9.99
C LEU A 412 -7.32 -39.44 10.04
N ILE A 413 -6.52 -38.80 10.89
CA ILE A 413 -5.14 -39.23 11.09
C ILE A 413 -5.11 -40.62 11.72
N LYS A 414 -6.04 -40.94 12.63
CA LYS A 414 -6.18 -42.29 13.18
C LYS A 414 -6.50 -43.33 12.11
N ASP A 415 -7.30 -43.00 11.10
CA ASP A 415 -7.58 -43.90 9.99
C ASP A 415 -6.32 -44.20 9.16
N PHE A 416 -5.49 -43.20 8.89
CA PHE A 416 -4.19 -43.40 8.23
C PHE A 416 -3.21 -44.22 9.07
N ILE A 417 -3.23 -44.03 10.40
CA ILE A 417 -2.42 -44.83 11.34
C ILE A 417 -2.82 -46.32 11.27
N LYS A 418 -4.13 -46.61 11.21
CA LYS A 418 -4.67 -47.97 11.11
C LYS A 418 -4.50 -48.61 9.73
N ASN A 419 -4.40 -47.82 8.67
CA ASN A 419 -4.29 -48.33 7.30
C ASN A 419 -2.94 -49.05 7.07
N PRO A 420 -2.92 -50.34 6.68
CA PRO A 420 -1.67 -51.07 6.43
C PRO A 420 -0.91 -50.58 5.18
N GLY A 421 -1.57 -49.92 4.23
CA GLY A 421 -0.97 -49.33 3.03
C GLY A 421 -0.94 -47.80 3.09
N PHE A 422 0.09 -47.19 2.48
CA PHE A 422 0.20 -45.74 2.38
C PHE A 422 0.59 -45.38 0.94
N SER A 423 -0.43 -45.15 0.10
CA SER A 423 -0.20 -44.72 -1.29
C SER A 423 0.30 -43.28 -1.34
N GLN A 424 0.81 -42.85 -2.49
CA GLN A 424 1.22 -41.45 -2.67
C GLN A 424 0.06 -40.46 -2.44
N GLU A 425 -1.17 -40.85 -2.80
CA GLU A 425 -2.35 -40.04 -2.56
C GLU A 425 -2.71 -40.01 -1.05
N ASP A 426 -2.49 -41.10 -0.32
CA ASP A 426 -2.68 -41.14 1.14
C ASP A 426 -1.63 -40.29 1.88
N GLU A 427 -0.36 -40.35 1.46
CA GLU A 427 0.72 -39.50 2.00
C GLU A 427 0.38 -38.01 1.83
N ASP A 428 -0.09 -37.66 0.64
CA ASP A 428 -0.50 -36.32 0.27
C ASP A 428 -1.68 -35.82 1.13
N GLN A 429 -2.74 -36.61 1.20
CA GLN A 429 -3.93 -36.29 1.99
C GLN A 429 -3.61 -36.21 3.49
N CYS A 430 -2.78 -37.11 4.01
CA CYS A 430 -2.36 -37.11 5.41
C CYS A 430 -1.59 -35.82 5.75
N LEU A 431 -0.60 -35.40 4.93
CA LEU A 431 0.12 -34.15 5.16
C LEU A 431 -0.78 -32.91 5.05
N ARG A 432 -1.72 -32.89 4.10
CA ARG A 432 -2.72 -31.81 3.98
C ARG A 432 -3.55 -31.67 5.26
N ILE A 433 -4.07 -32.78 5.79
CA ILE A 433 -4.87 -32.79 7.03
C ILE A 433 -4.00 -32.36 8.21
N MET A 434 -2.80 -32.91 8.34
CA MET A 434 -1.88 -32.51 9.42
C MET A 434 -1.55 -31.01 9.37
N SER A 435 -1.38 -30.44 8.18
CA SER A 435 -1.04 -29.02 8.03
C SER A 435 -2.16 -28.09 8.49
N SER A 436 -3.40 -28.57 8.49
CA SER A 436 -4.55 -27.81 8.99
C SER A 436 -4.51 -27.55 10.51
N PHE A 437 -3.79 -28.37 11.29
CA PHE A 437 -3.61 -28.15 12.73
C PHE A 437 -2.72 -26.94 13.04
N TYR A 438 -1.95 -26.45 12.06
CA TYR A 438 -1.07 -25.28 12.24
C TYR A 438 -1.83 -23.95 12.28
N SER A 439 -3.01 -23.88 11.66
CA SER A 439 -3.82 -22.65 11.56
C SER A 439 -4.38 -22.19 12.90
N VAL A 440 -4.40 -23.06 13.92
CA VAL A 440 -4.99 -22.82 15.25
C VAL A 440 -4.00 -23.33 16.30
N PRO A 441 -3.35 -22.46 17.10
CA PRO A 441 -2.32 -22.88 18.06
C PRO A 441 -2.77 -23.99 19.00
N GLU A 442 -3.98 -23.89 19.56
CA GLU A 442 -4.52 -24.86 20.51
C GLU A 442 -4.71 -26.25 19.89
N ASP A 443 -5.13 -26.31 18.63
CA ASP A 443 -5.28 -27.57 17.90
C ASP A 443 -3.92 -28.19 17.61
N GLY A 444 -2.91 -27.36 17.32
CA GLY A 444 -1.53 -27.80 17.15
C GLY A 444 -0.96 -28.44 18.42
N GLU A 445 -1.22 -27.87 19.60
CA GLU A 445 -0.79 -28.44 20.88
C GLU A 445 -1.45 -29.80 21.19
N LYS A 446 -2.77 -29.89 20.94
CA LYS A 446 -3.51 -31.15 21.09
C LYS A 446 -2.98 -32.21 20.14
N PHE A 447 -2.70 -31.83 18.89
CA PHE A 447 -2.17 -32.75 17.89
C PHE A 447 -0.77 -33.27 18.25
N LEU A 448 0.14 -32.41 18.72
CA LEU A 448 1.45 -32.86 19.24
C LEU A 448 1.30 -33.84 20.40
N SER A 449 0.33 -33.59 21.29
CA SER A 449 0.05 -34.51 22.41
C SER A 449 -0.53 -35.85 21.93
N PHE A 450 -1.35 -35.83 20.88
CA PHE A 450 -1.84 -37.03 20.20
C PHE A 450 -0.70 -37.86 19.58
N LEU A 451 0.33 -37.21 19.02
CA LEU A 451 1.49 -37.89 18.46
C LEU A 451 2.34 -38.62 19.52
N LEU A 452 2.30 -38.17 20.78
CA LEU A 452 2.98 -38.83 21.91
C LEU A 452 2.23 -40.04 22.48
N GLN A 453 0.97 -40.29 22.08
CA GLN A 453 0.21 -41.45 22.57
C GLN A 453 0.83 -42.75 22.07
N ILE A 454 1.01 -43.71 22.98
CA ILE A 454 1.59 -45.02 22.71
C ILE A 454 0.46 -46.03 22.45
N GLY A 455 0.52 -46.70 21.31
CA GLY A 455 -0.41 -47.78 20.95
C GLY A 455 0.00 -49.14 21.55
N ASN A 456 -0.80 -50.17 21.30
CA ASN A 456 -0.58 -51.53 21.85
C ASN A 456 0.77 -52.16 21.45
N ASP A 457 1.37 -51.72 20.35
CA ASP A 457 2.65 -52.22 19.84
C ASP A 457 3.87 -51.50 20.48
N ASN A 458 3.68 -50.76 21.58
CA ASN A 458 4.68 -49.90 22.23
C ASN A 458 5.29 -48.81 21.32
N LEU A 459 4.67 -48.51 20.19
CA LEU A 459 5.05 -47.41 19.30
C LEU A 459 4.18 -46.18 19.53
N SER A 460 4.79 -44.99 19.47
CA SER A 460 4.04 -43.74 19.49
C SER A 460 3.39 -43.46 18.13
N ASN A 461 2.28 -42.71 18.11
CA ASN A 461 1.67 -42.25 16.86
C ASN A 461 2.66 -41.46 15.98
N PHE A 462 3.62 -40.76 16.59
CA PHE A 462 4.74 -40.13 15.88
C PHE A 462 5.58 -41.14 15.09
N GLU A 463 5.99 -42.25 15.72
CA GLU A 463 6.79 -43.30 15.09
C GLU A 463 6.00 -44.04 14.00
N ILE A 464 4.70 -44.28 14.22
CA ILE A 464 3.86 -44.99 13.26
C ILE A 464 3.72 -44.18 11.96
N LEU A 465 3.46 -42.87 12.06
CA LEU A 465 3.32 -42.00 10.89
C LEU A 465 4.67 -41.79 10.18
N GLU A 466 5.76 -41.58 10.91
CA GLU A 466 7.10 -41.39 10.34
C GLU A 466 7.52 -42.58 9.46
N LYS A 467 7.32 -43.80 9.94
CA LYS A 467 7.62 -45.03 9.20
C LYS A 467 6.78 -45.21 7.94
N LYS A 468 5.56 -44.65 7.92
CA LYS A 468 4.66 -44.75 6.76
C LYS A 468 5.06 -43.81 5.63
N PHE A 469 5.58 -42.61 5.92
CA PHE A 469 6.02 -41.67 4.88
C PHE A 469 7.30 -42.13 4.17
N SER A 470 7.31 -42.04 2.84
CA SER A 470 8.41 -42.47 1.96
C SER A 470 9.58 -41.47 1.90
N VAL A 471 10.78 -42.02 1.67
CA VAL A 471 12.05 -41.29 1.46
C VAL A 471 12.36 -41.21 -0.04
N GLY A 472 12.80 -40.05 -0.54
CA GLY A 472 13.24 -39.86 -1.93
C GLY A 472 12.17 -39.66 -3.02
N ARG A 473 10.87 -39.62 -2.68
CA ARG A 473 9.79 -39.28 -3.63
C ARG A 473 9.32 -37.83 -3.44
N ILE A 474 9.51 -36.99 -4.47
CA ILE A 474 9.25 -35.54 -4.42
C ILE A 474 7.74 -35.25 -4.45
N MET A 475 7.27 -34.42 -3.52
CA MET A 475 5.88 -33.98 -3.41
C MET A 475 5.54 -32.84 -4.39
N ARG A 476 4.33 -32.82 -4.97
CA ARG A 476 3.81 -31.72 -5.82
C ARG A 476 2.53 -31.14 -5.23
N ILE A 477 2.64 -30.24 -4.23
CA ILE A 477 1.49 -29.53 -3.65
C ILE A 477 1.69 -28.04 -3.37
N ALA A 478 0.57 -27.34 -3.53
CA ALA A 478 0.16 -25.95 -3.33
C ALA A 478 0.73 -25.14 -2.13
N PRO A 479 0.66 -23.79 -2.23
CA PRO A 479 1.60 -22.84 -1.63
C PRO A 479 0.96 -22.04 -0.50
N ILE A 480 1.30 -22.36 0.75
CA ILE A 480 1.31 -21.36 1.85
C ILE A 480 2.75 -21.08 2.29
N ILE A 481 3.73 -21.74 1.65
CA ILE A 481 5.12 -21.72 2.07
C ILE A 481 5.97 -21.50 0.82
N GLY A 482 6.64 -20.36 0.77
CA GLY A 482 7.30 -19.83 -0.42
C GLY A 482 8.49 -20.64 -0.93
N PHE A 483 8.64 -20.62 -2.25
CA PHE A 483 9.84 -20.65 -3.09
C PHE A 483 10.89 -21.79 -2.97
N PHE A 484 11.01 -22.53 -1.86
CA PHE A 484 12.07 -23.56 -1.69
C PHE A 484 11.56 -24.99 -1.39
N LEU A 485 10.26 -25.25 -1.51
CA LEU A 485 9.65 -26.55 -1.13
C LEU A 485 9.43 -27.53 -2.29
N GLN A 486 9.79 -27.18 -3.53
CA GLN A 486 9.39 -27.98 -4.70
C GLN A 486 10.20 -29.29 -4.89
N THR A 487 11.12 -29.63 -3.98
CA THR A 487 12.06 -30.76 -4.15
C THR A 487 12.27 -31.67 -2.93
N LYS A 488 11.46 -31.58 -1.87
CA LYS A 488 11.61 -32.43 -0.66
C LYS A 488 10.72 -33.68 -0.70
N ASP A 489 11.16 -34.76 -0.04
CA ASP A 489 10.36 -35.99 0.13
C ASP A 489 9.27 -35.88 1.20
N TYR A 490 8.34 -36.83 1.22
CA TYR A 490 7.17 -36.82 2.09
C TYR A 490 7.54 -36.91 3.59
N ARG A 491 8.54 -37.72 3.94
CA ARG A 491 9.01 -37.87 5.33
C ARG A 491 9.65 -36.58 5.86
N THR A 492 10.44 -35.89 5.04
CA THR A 492 11.01 -34.58 5.40
C THR A 492 9.92 -33.54 5.64
N ASN A 493 8.86 -33.54 4.81
CA ASN A 493 7.71 -32.64 4.99
C ASN A 493 6.91 -32.94 6.28
N TYR A 494 6.79 -34.22 6.65
CA TYR A 494 6.21 -34.65 7.93
C TYR A 494 6.99 -34.08 9.12
N ILE A 495 8.31 -34.33 9.19
CA ILE A 495 9.19 -33.85 10.28
C ILE A 495 9.18 -32.31 10.37
N PHE A 496 9.19 -31.64 9.22
CA PHE A 496 9.10 -30.18 9.11
C PHE A 496 7.79 -29.62 9.68
N LEU A 497 6.68 -30.31 9.45
CA LEU A 497 5.38 -29.90 9.95
C LEU A 497 5.28 -30.05 11.47
N ILE A 498 5.79 -31.15 12.03
CA ILE A 498 5.82 -31.38 13.48
C ILE A 498 6.61 -30.29 14.20
N TYR A 499 7.73 -29.85 13.62
CA TYR A 499 8.46 -28.70 14.15
C TYR A 499 7.64 -27.41 14.22
N LYS A 500 6.94 -27.07 13.13
CA LYS A 500 6.18 -25.83 13.06
C LYS A 500 5.11 -25.78 14.15
N LEU A 501 4.50 -26.94 14.42
CA LEU A 501 3.59 -27.11 15.54
C LEU A 501 4.33 -26.97 16.88
N TRP A 502 5.48 -27.65 17.06
CA TRP A 502 6.27 -27.58 18.30
C TRP A 502 6.65 -26.14 18.68
N LYS A 503 7.04 -25.32 17.70
CA LYS A 503 7.40 -23.91 17.91
C LYS A 503 6.31 -23.07 18.55
N ARG A 504 5.05 -23.37 18.21
CA ARG A 504 3.86 -22.65 18.67
C ARG A 504 3.13 -23.45 19.75
N SER A 505 3.88 -24.14 20.61
CA SER A 505 3.33 -25.00 21.65
C SER A 505 4.02 -24.79 23.00
N LYS A 506 3.34 -25.21 24.07
CA LYS A 506 3.90 -25.31 25.42
C LYS A 506 5.19 -26.15 25.56
N TYR A 507 5.54 -26.96 24.55
CA TYR A 507 6.79 -27.74 24.54
C TYR A 507 8.01 -26.87 24.18
N ASN A 508 7.80 -25.68 23.60
CA ASN A 508 8.84 -24.67 23.39
C ASN A 508 8.83 -23.66 24.55
N MET A 509 9.90 -23.64 25.34
CA MET A 509 10.02 -22.74 26.50
C MET A 509 10.08 -21.25 26.14
N TYR A 510 10.17 -20.89 24.86
CA TYR A 510 10.18 -19.51 24.35
C TYR A 510 8.86 -19.08 23.71
N TYR A 511 7.86 -19.96 23.66
CA TYR A 511 6.54 -19.64 23.12
C TYR A 511 5.63 -19.05 24.21
N PHE A 512 5.05 -17.87 23.93
CA PHE A 512 4.10 -17.19 24.81
C PHE A 512 2.71 -17.13 24.14
N PRO A 513 1.68 -17.79 24.71
CA PRO A 513 0.34 -17.79 24.13
C PRO A 513 -0.39 -16.45 24.27
N ASN A 514 -0.01 -15.61 25.25
CA ASN A 514 -0.55 -14.26 25.46
C ASN A 514 0.58 -13.23 25.49
N SER A 515 0.34 -12.03 24.98
CA SER A 515 1.29 -10.90 24.81
C SER A 515 1.88 -10.30 26.12
N MET A 516 1.92 -11.06 27.22
CA MET A 516 2.70 -10.70 28.39
C MET A 516 4.15 -11.13 28.18
N ASN A 517 5.06 -10.16 28.24
CA ASN A 517 6.50 -10.33 28.12
C ASN A 517 7.07 -10.40 29.55
N PRO A 518 7.36 -11.59 30.13
CA PRO A 518 7.99 -11.64 31.43
C PRO A 518 9.46 -11.24 31.32
N GLU A 519 10.01 -10.68 32.39
CA GLU A 519 11.32 -10.01 32.47
C GLU A 519 12.51 -10.85 31.96
N ASN A 520 12.36 -12.16 31.80
CA ASN A 520 13.43 -13.12 31.44
C ASN A 520 13.29 -13.81 30.07
N ASN A 521 12.33 -13.42 29.21
CA ASN A 521 12.10 -14.03 27.87
C ASN A 521 11.89 -15.58 27.86
N ILE A 522 11.60 -16.23 28.99
CA ILE A 522 11.29 -17.67 29.10
C ILE A 522 9.88 -17.87 29.65
N ASN A 523 9.09 -18.75 29.03
CA ASN A 523 7.77 -19.17 29.48
C ASN A 523 7.91 -20.20 30.60
N THR A 524 7.75 -19.73 31.84
CA THR A 524 7.80 -20.57 33.06
C THR A 524 6.65 -21.57 33.16
N GLN A 525 5.59 -21.41 32.36
CA GLN A 525 4.47 -22.36 32.26
C GLN A 525 4.66 -23.40 31.15
N SER A 526 5.84 -23.45 30.52
CA SER A 526 6.15 -24.47 29.51
C SER A 526 6.20 -25.87 30.14
N PHE A 527 5.92 -26.89 29.33
CA PHE A 527 5.82 -28.29 29.75
C PHE A 527 7.06 -28.76 30.53
N PHE A 528 8.25 -28.37 30.05
CA PHE A 528 9.53 -28.77 30.62
C PHE A 528 9.98 -27.98 31.85
N LEU A 529 9.28 -26.89 32.19
CA LEU A 529 9.55 -26.08 33.39
C LEU A 529 8.45 -26.24 34.46
N THR A 530 7.43 -27.07 34.19
CA THR A 530 6.29 -27.28 35.08
C THR A 530 6.45 -28.56 35.91
N PRO A 531 6.43 -28.49 37.26
CA PRO A 531 6.46 -29.66 38.13
C PRO A 531 5.33 -30.66 37.83
N GLY A 532 5.65 -31.96 37.82
CA GLY A 532 4.67 -33.03 37.52
C GLY A 532 4.31 -33.18 36.04
N GLN A 533 4.96 -32.43 35.13
CA GLN A 533 4.83 -32.58 33.68
C GLN A 533 6.16 -33.05 33.06
N GLY A 534 7.03 -32.12 32.64
CA GLY A 534 8.29 -32.42 31.96
C GLY A 534 9.55 -31.99 32.73
N LEU A 535 9.41 -31.50 33.96
CA LEU A 535 10.54 -30.98 34.75
C LEU A 535 11.58 -32.06 35.09
N GLU A 536 11.16 -33.32 35.22
CA GLU A 536 12.03 -34.48 35.48
C GLU A 536 13.09 -34.70 34.38
N TYR A 537 12.85 -34.23 33.16
CA TYR A 537 13.80 -34.31 32.05
C TYR A 537 14.92 -33.26 32.12
N TYR A 538 14.87 -32.32 33.07
CA TYR A 538 15.83 -31.21 33.23
C TYR A 538 16.53 -31.13 34.59
N ASN A 539 16.08 -31.89 35.58
CA ASN A 539 16.56 -31.76 36.95
C ASN A 539 17.62 -32.81 37.26
N ASP A 540 18.89 -32.39 37.33
CA ASP A 540 19.89 -33.14 38.08
C ASP A 540 19.59 -32.93 39.58
N ALA A 541 19.06 -33.98 40.23
CA ALA A 541 18.52 -33.95 41.59
C ALA A 541 19.52 -33.47 42.66
N VAL A 542 20.80 -33.32 42.32
CA VAL A 542 21.88 -32.96 43.25
C VAL A 542 22.19 -31.45 43.25
N GLN A 543 21.91 -30.69 42.18
CA GLN A 543 22.39 -29.30 42.05
C GLN A 543 21.34 -28.22 41.76
N ASN A 544 20.07 -28.58 41.56
CA ASN A 544 18.98 -27.61 41.37
C ASN A 544 19.26 -26.58 40.24
N ARG A 545 19.99 -27.00 39.20
CA ARG A 545 20.29 -26.21 38.00
C ARG A 545 19.56 -26.85 36.83
N ILE A 546 18.96 -26.03 35.97
CA ILE A 546 18.50 -26.47 34.64
C ILE A 546 19.75 -26.94 33.90
N SER A 547 19.92 -28.24 33.73
CA SER A 547 21.02 -28.77 32.92
C SER A 547 20.70 -28.48 31.46
N ASN A 548 21.31 -27.43 30.91
CA ASN A 548 21.34 -27.24 29.47
C ASN A 548 22.06 -28.45 28.87
N PHE A 549 21.32 -29.43 28.34
CA PHE A 549 21.91 -30.60 27.73
C PHE A 549 22.42 -30.25 26.34
N THR A 550 23.70 -29.86 26.33
CA THR A 550 24.48 -29.62 25.14
C THR A 550 25.05 -30.93 24.63
N ILE A 551 24.71 -31.32 23.40
CA ILE A 551 25.34 -32.45 22.70
C ILE A 551 26.55 -31.89 21.94
N GLU A 552 27.75 -32.18 22.45
CA GLU A 552 29.01 -31.65 21.93
C GLU A 552 29.78 -32.74 21.18
N TYR A 553 30.03 -32.56 19.88
CA TYR A 553 30.88 -33.43 19.08
C TYR A 553 32.33 -32.89 19.08
N GLY A 554 33.34 -33.75 19.18
CA GLY A 554 34.71 -33.38 18.80
C GLY A 554 35.49 -32.42 19.72
N THR A 555 35.26 -32.42 21.03
CA THR A 555 35.91 -31.44 21.93
C THR A 555 37.41 -31.71 22.15
N VAL A 556 38.23 -30.66 22.30
CA VAL A 556 39.62 -30.75 22.79
C VAL A 556 39.70 -29.96 24.09
N TRP A 557 39.90 -30.64 25.22
CA TRP A 557 39.99 -30.00 26.53
C TRP A 557 41.45 -29.89 26.96
N GLN A 558 42.07 -28.72 26.77
CA GLN A 558 43.42 -28.43 27.28
C GLN A 558 43.39 -28.44 28.82
N GLY A 559 43.90 -29.51 29.42
CA GLY A 559 44.13 -29.56 30.86
C GLY A 559 45.36 -28.75 31.27
N ASN A 560 45.41 -28.36 32.55
CA ASN A 560 46.58 -27.72 33.14
C ASN A 560 47.84 -28.54 32.89
N ASP A 561 48.97 -27.88 32.61
CA ASP A 561 50.30 -28.44 32.48
C ASP A 561 50.57 -29.39 33.67
N VAL A 562 50.46 -30.71 33.46
CA VAL A 562 50.90 -31.70 34.43
C VAL A 562 52.20 -32.28 33.89
N PRO A 563 53.33 -32.17 34.62
CA PRO A 563 54.59 -32.70 34.14
C PRO A 563 54.47 -34.20 33.92
N TYR A 564 54.69 -34.62 32.68
CA TYR A 564 54.70 -36.02 32.32
C TYR A 564 56.06 -36.59 32.71
N SER A 565 56.12 -37.24 33.87
CA SER A 565 57.28 -38.01 34.39
C SER A 565 58.63 -37.28 34.36
N ASN A 566 59.09 -36.75 35.50
CA ASN A 566 60.48 -36.40 35.88
C ASN A 566 61.42 -35.71 34.86
N GLN A 567 60.94 -35.30 33.70
CA GLN A 567 61.66 -34.52 32.70
C GLN A 567 61.01 -33.14 32.67
N GLU A 568 61.74 -32.15 33.16
CA GLU A 568 61.24 -30.79 33.41
C GLU A 568 60.86 -30.00 32.13
N ASP A 569 60.98 -30.59 30.94
CA ASP A 569 60.86 -29.87 29.66
C ASP A 569 59.66 -30.26 28.77
N ILE A 570 58.80 -31.22 29.15
CA ILE A 570 57.70 -31.67 28.26
C ILE A 570 56.33 -31.17 28.78
N LYS A 571 55.78 -30.15 28.12
CA LYS A 571 54.37 -29.74 28.27
C LYS A 571 53.47 -30.72 27.51
N VAL A 572 52.49 -31.31 28.21
CA VAL A 572 51.53 -32.24 27.60
C VAL A 572 50.14 -31.64 27.55
N VAL A 573 49.61 -31.44 26.33
CA VAL A 573 48.25 -30.96 26.10
C VAL A 573 47.29 -32.15 26.15
N ARG A 574 46.34 -32.14 27.08
CA ARG A 574 45.20 -33.08 27.09
C ARG A 574 44.16 -32.66 26.03
N SER A 575 43.48 -33.62 25.40
CA SER A 575 42.26 -33.41 24.61
C SER A 575 41.20 -34.45 24.99
N ILE A 576 39.89 -34.13 24.88
CA ILE A 576 38.80 -35.04 25.29
C ILE A 576 37.69 -35.02 24.21
N VAL A 577 37.70 -36.00 23.32
CA VAL A 577 36.73 -36.12 22.24
C VAL A 577 35.50 -36.88 22.71
N ARG A 578 34.31 -36.30 22.58
CA ARG A 578 33.03 -36.97 22.84
C ARG A 578 32.45 -37.56 21.57
N SER A 579 31.95 -38.78 21.65
CA SER A 579 31.23 -39.48 20.58
C SER A 579 29.89 -40.01 21.07
N TYR A 580 28.92 -40.16 20.17
CA TYR A 580 27.56 -40.60 20.49
C TYR A 580 27.17 -41.77 19.61
N THR A 581 26.45 -42.75 20.14
CA THR A 581 25.79 -43.77 19.30
C THR A 581 24.56 -43.20 18.62
N ASP A 582 24.17 -43.82 17.51
CA ASP A 582 22.97 -43.43 16.78
C ASP A 582 21.76 -43.38 17.73
N PRO A 583 21.06 -42.23 17.80
CA PRO A 583 19.88 -42.12 18.63
C PRO A 583 18.77 -43.08 18.14
N ILE A 584 18.09 -43.72 19.09
CA ILE A 584 16.94 -44.60 18.85
C ILE A 584 15.72 -44.05 19.57
N ILE A 585 14.55 -44.05 18.91
CA ILE A 585 13.29 -43.73 19.58
C ILE A 585 12.72 -45.02 20.18
N LYS A 586 12.24 -44.93 21.42
CA LYS A 586 11.41 -45.92 22.09
C LYS A 586 10.19 -45.19 22.66
N GLY A 587 9.07 -45.18 21.92
CA GLY A 587 7.84 -44.51 22.32
C GLY A 587 7.98 -43.00 22.26
N THR A 588 8.08 -42.33 23.41
CA THR A 588 8.25 -40.87 23.54
C THR A 588 9.68 -40.44 23.89
N ILE A 589 10.57 -41.41 24.02
CA ILE A 589 11.94 -41.22 24.52
C ILE A 589 12.95 -41.50 23.41
N LEU A 590 13.95 -40.64 23.31
CA LEU A 590 15.11 -40.77 22.45
C LEU A 590 16.31 -41.17 23.31
N GLN A 591 16.93 -42.32 23.00
CA GLN A 591 18.08 -42.88 23.72
C GLN A 591 19.34 -42.88 22.85
N SER A 592 20.48 -42.56 23.45
CA SER A 592 21.82 -42.66 22.85
C SER A 592 22.86 -42.93 23.94
N LEU A 593 24.09 -43.32 23.58
CA LEU A 593 25.21 -43.51 24.49
C LEU A 593 26.32 -42.53 24.14
N MET A 594 26.84 -41.79 25.12
CA MET A 594 27.98 -40.89 24.98
C MET A 594 29.26 -41.57 25.49
N SER A 595 30.32 -41.57 24.69
CA SER A 595 31.67 -42.00 25.09
C SER A 595 32.63 -40.82 25.04
N TYR A 596 33.70 -40.85 25.84
CA TYR A 596 34.77 -39.83 25.79
C TYR A 596 36.13 -40.48 25.61
N ASN A 597 36.92 -39.98 24.66
CA ASN A 597 38.28 -40.42 24.37
C ASN A 597 39.25 -39.32 24.78
N THR A 598 40.24 -39.64 25.61
CA THR A 598 41.29 -38.68 25.97
C THR A 598 42.50 -38.85 25.04
N PHE A 599 43.15 -37.77 24.58
CA PHE A 599 44.46 -37.83 23.93
C PHE A 599 45.46 -36.90 24.62
N TYR A 600 46.75 -37.20 24.48
CA TYR A 600 47.86 -36.44 25.04
C TYR A 600 48.82 -36.03 23.91
N THR A 601 49.13 -34.75 23.79
CA THR A 601 50.08 -34.23 22.78
C THR A 601 51.35 -33.74 23.45
N SER A 602 52.52 -34.21 23.03
CA SER A 602 53.82 -33.72 23.52
C SER A 602 54.22 -32.38 22.87
N SER A 603 55.24 -31.73 23.42
CA SER A 603 55.85 -30.49 22.88
C SER A 603 56.35 -30.62 21.44
N ASP A 604 56.67 -31.85 21.00
CA ASP A 604 57.21 -32.14 19.67
C ASP A 604 56.09 -32.47 18.65
N GLY A 605 54.82 -32.42 19.09
CA GLY A 605 53.64 -32.65 18.26
C GLY A 605 53.13 -34.09 18.22
N ASP A 606 53.78 -35.03 18.90
CA ASP A 606 53.35 -36.43 18.94
C ASP A 606 52.07 -36.60 19.78
N VAL A 607 51.01 -37.14 19.17
CA VAL A 607 49.72 -37.43 19.81
C VAL A 607 49.68 -38.89 20.25
N LYS A 608 49.56 -39.14 21.56
CA LYS A 608 49.35 -40.46 22.14
C LYS A 608 47.91 -40.62 22.64
N PRO A 609 47.20 -41.71 22.31
CA PRO A 609 45.88 -41.98 22.85
C PRO A 609 45.96 -42.24 24.37
N GLY A 610 45.04 -41.63 25.10
CA GLY A 610 44.83 -41.81 26.54
C GLY A 610 43.69 -42.78 26.86
N THR A 611 43.06 -42.60 28.02
CA THR A 611 41.98 -43.49 28.50
C THR A 611 40.65 -43.22 27.79
N VAL A 612 39.98 -44.28 27.35
CA VAL A 612 38.59 -44.28 26.86
C VAL A 612 37.64 -44.42 28.06
N GLY A 613 36.72 -43.48 28.20
CA GLY A 613 35.66 -43.50 29.20
C GLY A 613 34.61 -44.57 28.95
N SER A 614 33.99 -45.09 30.01
CA SER A 614 32.83 -45.97 29.88
C SER A 614 31.64 -45.20 29.27
N PRO A 615 30.88 -45.77 28.31
CA PRO A 615 29.74 -45.11 27.70
C PRO A 615 28.67 -44.73 28.74
N GLN A 616 28.19 -43.49 28.69
CA GLN A 616 27.11 -42.98 29.54
C GLN A 616 25.79 -42.90 28.76
N PRO A 617 24.66 -43.39 29.32
CA PRO A 617 23.36 -43.29 28.67
C PRO A 617 22.84 -41.85 28.67
N LEU A 618 22.38 -41.41 27.49
CA LEU A 618 21.64 -40.17 27.27
C LEU A 618 20.20 -40.50 26.91
N THR A 619 19.27 -39.82 27.58
CA THR A 619 17.84 -40.04 27.42
C THR A 619 17.15 -38.69 27.33
N PHE A 620 16.42 -38.46 26.23
CA PHE A 620 15.69 -37.22 25.97
C PHE A 620 14.23 -37.49 25.68
N HIS A 621 13.33 -36.61 26.10
CA HIS A 621 11.96 -36.62 25.57
C HIS A 621 11.97 -36.11 24.11
N LEU A 622 11.13 -36.67 23.21
CA LEU A 622 11.10 -36.29 21.78
C LEU A 622 11.04 -34.77 21.53
N TYR A 623 10.19 -34.07 22.29
CA TYR A 623 10.02 -32.62 22.19
C TYR A 623 10.94 -31.79 23.09
N GLN A 624 11.88 -32.43 23.80
CA GLN A 624 12.78 -31.75 24.74
C GLN A 624 13.68 -30.76 24.00
N PRO A 625 13.73 -29.49 24.44
CA PRO A 625 14.69 -28.51 23.92
C PRO A 625 16.15 -28.92 24.25
N ILE A 626 16.95 -29.19 23.24
CA ILE A 626 18.37 -29.52 23.31
C ILE A 626 19.20 -28.54 22.47
N THR A 627 20.51 -28.54 22.68
CA THR A 627 21.47 -27.74 21.93
C THR A 627 22.53 -28.65 21.31
N LEU A 628 22.86 -28.47 20.03
CA LEU A 628 23.90 -29.23 19.33
C LEU A 628 25.14 -28.35 19.12
N HIS A 629 26.32 -28.81 19.55
CA HIS A 629 27.60 -28.13 19.43
C HIS A 629 28.57 -28.99 18.62
N GLY A 630 29.16 -28.42 17.58
CA GLY A 630 30.17 -29.11 16.75
C GLY A 630 31.62 -28.92 17.19
N LEU A 631 31.93 -27.88 17.99
CA LEU A 631 33.27 -27.52 18.51
C LEU A 631 33.11 -26.65 19.77
N LYS A 632 33.95 -26.83 20.80
CA LYS A 632 33.98 -25.90 21.96
C LYS A 632 34.67 -24.60 21.55
N ILE A 633 33.98 -23.49 21.77
CA ILE A 633 34.49 -22.14 21.61
C ILE A 633 35.38 -21.81 22.82
N ASP A 634 36.53 -21.16 22.59
CA ASP A 634 37.43 -20.66 23.64
C ASP A 634 36.62 -19.85 24.70
N GLU A 635 36.88 -20.10 25.97
CA GLU A 635 36.19 -19.42 27.09
C GLU A 635 36.36 -17.89 27.04
N LYS A 636 37.43 -17.37 26.44
CA LYS A 636 37.62 -15.93 26.19
C LYS A 636 36.73 -15.37 25.10
N LEU A 637 36.26 -16.19 24.18
CA LEU A 637 35.35 -15.83 23.10
C LEU A 637 33.88 -16.02 23.48
N SER A 638 33.58 -16.77 24.55
CA SER A 638 32.22 -17.10 25.02
C SER A 638 31.29 -15.89 25.22
N ALA A 639 31.82 -14.74 25.65
CA ALA A 639 31.06 -13.50 25.84
C ALA A 639 30.59 -12.83 24.53
N ASN A 640 31.15 -13.23 23.39
CA ASN A 640 30.86 -12.66 22.07
C ASN A 640 29.93 -13.54 21.21
N PHE A 641 29.55 -14.73 21.68
CA PHE A 641 28.61 -15.62 20.99
C PHE A 641 27.19 -15.45 21.54
N PRO A 642 26.17 -15.27 20.68
CA PRO A 642 24.78 -15.33 21.14
C PRO A 642 24.49 -16.74 21.67
N THR A 643 23.72 -16.82 22.77
CA THR A 643 23.22 -18.09 23.33
C THR A 643 22.58 -18.92 22.22
N VAL A 644 23.11 -20.13 22.01
CA VAL A 644 22.69 -21.03 20.92
C VAL A 644 21.19 -21.32 21.03
N PRO A 645 20.43 -21.28 19.93
CA PRO A 645 19.00 -21.55 19.96
C PRO A 645 18.71 -23.04 20.24
N TYR A 646 17.58 -23.35 20.90
CA TYR A 646 17.19 -24.71 21.31
C TYR A 646 16.28 -25.42 20.30
N ILE A 647 16.61 -26.67 19.92
CA ILE A 647 15.78 -27.56 19.07
C ILE A 647 15.08 -28.64 19.87
N PRO A 648 13.94 -29.18 19.41
CA PRO A 648 13.44 -30.43 19.94
C PRO A 648 14.34 -31.62 19.58
N ALA A 649 14.50 -32.55 20.53
CA ALA A 649 15.38 -33.70 20.41
C ALA A 649 15.06 -34.67 19.24
N PHE A 650 13.80 -34.79 18.80
CA PHE A 650 13.41 -35.69 17.69
C PHE A 650 14.16 -35.42 16.38
N LEU A 651 14.74 -34.24 16.22
CA LEU A 651 15.57 -33.95 15.06
C LEU A 651 16.95 -34.55 15.10
N TRP A 652 17.53 -34.67 16.30
CA TRP A 652 18.78 -35.38 16.47
C TRP A 652 18.60 -36.85 16.09
N TYR A 653 17.42 -37.42 16.33
CA TYR A 653 17.06 -38.72 15.76
C TYR A 653 17.03 -38.70 14.22
N TYR A 654 16.41 -37.68 13.62
CA TYR A 654 16.31 -37.58 12.16
C TYR A 654 17.66 -37.38 11.46
N THR A 655 18.70 -36.89 12.16
CA THR A 655 20.05 -36.78 11.59
C THR A 655 20.74 -38.12 11.33
N ARG A 656 20.18 -39.25 11.82
CA ARG A 656 20.72 -40.62 11.67
C ARG A 656 20.64 -41.19 10.25
N ASP A 657 19.62 -40.83 9.48
CA ASP A 657 19.37 -41.43 8.16
C ASP A 657 20.42 -41.02 7.10
N TYR A 658 21.33 -40.11 7.45
CA TYR A 658 22.51 -39.76 6.69
C TYR A 658 23.73 -40.46 7.31
N GLN A 659 24.22 -41.54 6.67
CA GLN A 659 25.41 -42.35 7.04
C GLN A 659 26.75 -41.59 7.11
N LEU A 660 26.72 -40.26 7.24
CA LEU A 660 27.85 -39.36 7.16
C LEU A 660 28.56 -39.12 8.49
N MET A 661 27.99 -39.53 9.64
CA MET A 661 28.63 -39.32 10.95
C MET A 661 29.81 -40.27 11.23
N LYS A 662 29.91 -41.39 10.51
CA LYS A 662 30.94 -42.42 10.74
C LYS A 662 32.24 -42.23 9.95
N GLU A 663 32.23 -41.39 8.91
CA GLU A 663 33.39 -41.15 8.03
C GLU A 663 34.21 -39.90 8.45
N MET A 664 33.86 -39.26 9.58
CA MET A 664 34.24 -37.90 9.99
C MET A 664 35.69 -37.69 10.50
N ASP A 665 36.60 -38.67 10.39
CA ASP A 665 37.80 -38.69 11.25
C ASP A 665 39.15 -38.28 10.64
N ALA A 666 39.29 -37.92 9.35
CA ALA A 666 40.64 -37.55 8.85
C ALA A 666 40.74 -36.55 7.67
N THR A 667 39.67 -36.28 6.93
CA THR A 667 39.71 -35.38 5.75
C THR A 667 38.48 -34.47 5.71
N LEU A 668 37.76 -34.39 6.83
CA LEU A 668 36.31 -34.19 6.86
C LEU A 668 35.82 -32.97 7.65
N ASN A 669 36.66 -31.97 7.91
CA ASN A 669 36.21 -30.75 8.60
C ASN A 669 35.56 -29.69 7.68
N PHE A 670 35.53 -29.92 6.36
CA PHE A 670 35.07 -28.90 5.41
C PHE A 670 34.04 -29.42 4.40
N ALA A 671 34.11 -30.70 4.01
CA ALA A 671 33.26 -31.27 2.96
C ALA A 671 31.82 -31.65 3.41
N LEU A 672 31.51 -31.67 4.72
CA LEU A 672 30.19 -32.06 5.24
C LEU A 672 29.28 -30.91 5.70
N GLY A 673 29.65 -29.65 5.44
CA GLY A 673 28.83 -28.50 5.83
C GLY A 673 27.66 -28.18 4.89
N VAL A 674 27.69 -28.65 3.64
CA VAL A 674 26.66 -28.34 2.64
C VAL A 674 25.69 -29.50 2.39
N ALA A 675 26.10 -30.75 2.56
CA ALA A 675 25.23 -31.91 2.31
C ALA A 675 24.23 -32.24 3.44
N PHE A 676 24.28 -31.54 4.59
CA PHE A 676 23.20 -31.48 5.60
C PHE A 676 22.06 -30.52 5.17
N ASP A 677 22.20 -29.90 3.99
CA ASP A 677 21.28 -29.08 3.21
C ASP A 677 20.03 -28.65 3.97
N VAL A 678 20.02 -27.45 4.54
CA VAL A 678 18.76 -26.86 5.03
C VAL A 678 18.11 -27.68 6.17
N GLY A 679 18.71 -28.79 6.62
CA GLY A 679 18.03 -29.89 7.33
C GLY A 679 17.55 -29.51 8.72
N LEU A 680 18.24 -28.56 9.31
CA LEU A 680 17.79 -27.72 10.39
C LEU A 680 17.78 -26.31 9.74
N PHE A 681 16.75 -25.78 9.06
CA PHE A 681 15.29 -25.72 9.31
C PHE A 681 14.89 -25.49 10.76
N PHE A 682 15.90 -25.50 11.59
CA PHE A 682 15.94 -25.38 13.00
C PHE A 682 17.22 -24.60 13.23
N ILE A 683 17.16 -23.56 14.02
CA ILE A 683 16.55 -23.79 15.31
C ILE A 683 15.49 -22.74 15.64
N THR A 684 15.39 -21.64 14.88
CA THR A 684 14.69 -20.46 15.40
C THR A 684 13.44 -20.04 14.68
N GLY A 685 13.40 -20.07 13.34
CA GLY A 685 12.37 -19.40 12.52
C GLY A 685 11.46 -18.43 13.27
N GLY A 686 11.84 -17.16 13.22
CA GLY A 686 10.92 -16.05 13.41
C GLY A 686 10.77 -15.54 14.85
N VAL A 687 11.57 -14.52 15.17
CA VAL A 687 11.18 -13.36 16.00
C VAL A 687 11.39 -13.42 17.53
N GLY A 688 12.43 -14.12 17.99
CA GLY A 688 12.90 -14.04 19.39
C GLY A 688 14.12 -13.14 19.66
N ILE A 689 14.90 -12.75 18.64
CA ILE A 689 16.22 -12.09 18.81
C ILE A 689 16.17 -10.63 18.33
N ILE A 690 15.19 -9.86 18.82
CA ILE A 690 15.25 -8.38 18.79
C ILE A 690 15.96 -7.83 20.04
N LYS A 691 16.28 -8.66 21.04
CA LYS A 691 16.82 -8.18 22.33
C LYS A 691 18.35 -8.14 22.47
N SER A 692 19.14 -8.32 21.41
CA SER A 692 20.61 -8.14 21.49
C SER A 692 21.16 -7.41 20.29
N PHE A 693 20.93 -6.09 20.31
CA PHE A 693 21.58 -5.05 19.51
C PHE A 693 23.12 -4.96 19.71
N SER A 694 23.84 -6.06 19.96
CA SER A 694 25.29 -6.07 20.12
C SER A 694 26.05 -5.84 18.80
N TYR A 695 25.41 -6.07 17.65
CA TYR A 695 26.01 -5.83 16.32
C TYR A 695 25.91 -4.38 15.83
N LEU A 696 25.19 -3.49 16.55
CA LEU A 696 25.31 -2.03 16.33
C LEU A 696 26.76 -1.55 16.56
N ARG A 697 27.55 -2.28 17.36
CA ARG A 697 28.98 -1.99 17.55
C ARG A 697 29.81 -2.16 16.27
N TYR A 698 29.34 -2.95 15.31
CA TYR A 698 30.00 -3.08 14.02
C TYR A 698 29.38 -2.19 12.94
N ILE A 699 28.19 -1.63 13.13
CA ILE A 699 27.72 -0.50 12.30
C ILE A 699 28.66 0.70 12.44
N THR A 700 29.27 0.90 13.61
CA THR A 700 30.35 1.89 13.81
C THR A 700 31.70 1.48 13.21
N VAL A 701 31.97 0.18 12.99
CA VAL A 701 33.16 -0.32 12.27
C VAL A 701 32.93 -0.32 10.75
N ILE A 702 31.73 -0.66 10.27
CA ILE A 702 31.20 -0.49 8.91
C ILE A 702 31.27 1.01 8.54
N GLY A 703 30.85 1.90 9.44
CA GLY A 703 31.00 3.34 9.27
C GLY A 703 32.47 3.81 9.26
N ARG A 704 33.42 3.04 9.83
CA ARG A 704 34.87 3.33 9.76
C ARG A 704 35.53 2.73 8.51
N ALA A 705 35.13 1.53 8.08
CA ALA A 705 35.60 0.87 6.87
C ALA A 705 35.07 1.58 5.60
N PHE A 706 33.81 2.04 5.61
CA PHE A 706 33.30 2.93 4.57
C PHE A 706 33.96 4.31 4.63
N LYS A 707 34.18 4.91 5.82
CA LYS A 707 34.97 6.16 5.95
C LYS A 707 36.41 6.06 5.42
N ALA A 708 36.98 4.85 5.36
CA ALA A 708 38.33 4.62 4.86
C ALA A 708 38.41 4.57 3.31
N GLY A 709 37.28 4.53 2.58
CA GLY A 709 37.30 4.43 1.11
C GLY A 709 36.18 5.14 0.34
N GLN A 710 34.94 5.23 0.84
CA GLN A 710 33.81 5.88 0.15
C GLN A 710 32.81 6.52 1.14
N GLY A 711 32.55 7.81 0.98
CA GLY A 711 32.02 8.73 2.01
C GLY A 711 30.71 8.37 2.74
N ALA A 712 30.53 8.99 3.91
CA ALA A 712 29.49 8.72 4.91
C ALA A 712 28.02 8.77 4.42
N ALA A 713 27.75 9.44 3.31
CA ALA A 713 26.41 9.49 2.70
C ALA A 713 25.95 8.14 2.11
N TYR A 714 26.90 7.30 1.66
CA TYR A 714 26.62 5.98 1.11
C TYR A 714 26.14 5.01 2.20
N THR A 715 26.76 5.09 3.38
CA THR A 715 26.42 4.26 4.54
C THR A 715 25.00 4.53 5.04
N VAL A 716 24.56 5.79 5.04
CA VAL A 716 23.19 6.18 5.42
C VAL A 716 22.16 5.73 4.37
N LEU A 717 22.49 5.83 3.08
CA LEU A 717 21.64 5.40 1.96
C LEU A 717 21.35 3.90 1.95
N VAL A 718 22.37 3.10 2.27
CA VAL A 718 22.25 1.64 2.38
C VAL A 718 21.45 1.24 3.62
N LEU A 719 21.60 1.95 4.74
CA LEU A 719 20.93 1.66 6.01
C LEU A 719 19.44 2.08 6.04
N GLU A 720 19.02 3.14 5.34
CA GLU A 720 17.60 3.54 5.24
C GLU A 720 16.81 2.72 4.20
N GLY A 721 17.46 2.18 3.16
CA GLY A 721 16.86 1.27 2.18
C GLY A 721 16.54 -0.14 2.73
N MET A 722 17.01 -0.45 3.94
CA MET A 722 16.88 -1.75 4.61
C MET A 722 15.53 -1.93 5.34
N GLY A 723 14.69 -0.90 5.44
CA GLY A 723 13.56 -0.82 6.40
C GLY A 723 12.39 -1.81 6.25
N SER A 724 12.28 -2.58 5.16
CA SER A 724 11.18 -3.56 4.99
C SER A 724 11.58 -4.91 4.38
N THR A 725 12.83 -5.10 3.96
CA THR A 725 13.30 -6.31 3.25
C THR A 725 14.65 -6.84 3.73
N ALA A 726 15.31 -6.21 4.70
CA ALA A 726 16.67 -6.57 5.12
C ALA A 726 16.79 -7.90 5.91
N GLU A 727 15.72 -8.43 6.48
CA GLU A 727 15.79 -9.60 7.38
C GLU A 727 16.24 -10.88 6.67
N ILE A 728 15.88 -11.06 5.39
CA ILE A 728 16.22 -12.24 4.59
C ILE A 728 17.70 -12.24 4.15
N PHE A 729 18.25 -11.05 3.95
CA PHE A 729 19.54 -10.84 3.28
C PHE A 729 20.70 -10.72 4.28
N THR A 730 20.49 -10.09 5.43
CA THR A 730 21.49 -10.00 6.51
C THR A 730 21.90 -11.39 7.06
N LEU A 731 21.01 -12.38 6.93
CA LEU A 731 21.20 -13.77 7.34
C LEU A 731 22.30 -14.51 6.53
N LEU A 732 22.33 -14.30 5.20
CA LEU A 732 23.29 -14.88 4.25
C LEU A 732 24.70 -14.34 4.48
N SER A 733 24.82 -13.02 4.61
CA SER A 733 26.11 -12.36 4.91
C SER A 733 26.69 -12.83 6.24
N SER A 734 25.87 -12.93 7.30
CA SER A 734 26.33 -13.36 8.64
C SER A 734 26.83 -14.80 8.73
N THR A 735 26.44 -15.66 7.80
CA THR A 735 26.87 -17.06 7.73
C THR A 735 28.19 -17.18 6.98
N CYS A 736 28.35 -16.40 5.91
CA CYS A 736 29.62 -16.29 5.18
C CYS A 736 30.71 -15.57 5.98
N THR A 737 30.37 -14.61 6.86
CA THR A 737 31.35 -13.97 7.77
C THR A 737 31.95 -14.97 8.74
N ARG A 738 31.11 -15.84 9.32
CA ARG A 738 31.56 -16.88 10.27
C ARG A 738 32.43 -17.94 9.61
N TYR A 739 32.14 -18.24 8.35
CA TYR A 739 32.98 -19.09 7.51
C TYR A 739 34.35 -18.43 7.21
N TYR A 740 34.36 -17.12 6.91
CA TYR A 740 35.59 -16.36 6.74
C TYR A 740 36.44 -16.31 8.03
N ASP A 741 35.82 -16.02 9.18
CA ASP A 741 36.50 -15.96 10.47
C ASP A 741 37.11 -17.32 10.85
N PHE A 742 36.40 -18.43 10.57
CA PHE A 742 36.89 -19.80 10.76
C PHE A 742 38.09 -20.14 9.84
N MET A 743 38.01 -19.80 8.55
CA MET A 743 39.12 -20.07 7.62
C MET A 743 40.35 -19.22 7.92
N LYS A 744 40.15 -17.98 8.38
CA LYS A 744 41.24 -17.10 8.85
C LYS A 744 41.91 -17.60 10.12
N GLU A 745 41.16 -18.21 11.03
CA GLU A 745 41.66 -18.80 12.27
C GLU A 745 42.43 -20.12 12.05
N LYS A 746 42.21 -20.77 10.90
CA LYS A 746 42.86 -22.03 10.49
C LYS A 746 43.98 -21.87 9.47
N ALA A 747 44.20 -20.67 8.95
CA ALA A 747 45.27 -20.36 8.02
C ALA A 747 46.63 -20.46 8.72
N ASP A 748 47.59 -21.16 8.10
CA ASP A 748 48.96 -21.27 8.65
C ASP A 748 49.62 -19.88 8.70
N VAL A 749 50.60 -19.69 9.60
CA VAL A 749 51.30 -18.40 9.74
C VAL A 749 51.99 -18.04 8.41
N GLY A 750 51.41 -17.08 7.69
CA GLY A 750 51.88 -16.62 6.37
C GLY A 750 50.97 -16.99 5.18
N GLU A 751 49.88 -17.71 5.39
CA GLU A 751 48.90 -18.04 4.34
C GLU A 751 48.00 -16.84 4.01
N ASP A 752 47.76 -16.60 2.72
CA ASP A 752 47.06 -15.41 2.22
C ASP A 752 45.54 -15.50 2.42
N THR A 753 45.07 -15.01 3.57
CA THR A 753 43.64 -15.03 3.95
C THR A 753 42.74 -14.10 3.11
N THR A 754 43.33 -13.27 2.25
CA THR A 754 42.62 -12.29 1.42
C THR A 754 41.66 -12.96 0.44
N GLN A 755 42.00 -14.16 -0.06
CA GLN A 755 41.14 -14.91 -0.98
C GLN A 755 39.87 -15.47 -0.32
N TYR A 756 39.84 -15.67 1.00
CA TYR A 756 38.63 -16.12 1.73
C TYR A 756 37.69 -14.96 2.08
N GLU A 757 38.23 -13.77 2.33
CA GLU A 757 37.44 -12.53 2.44
C GLU A 757 36.62 -12.27 1.20
N ASP A 758 37.17 -12.69 0.07
CA ASP A 758 36.64 -12.47 -1.23
C ASP A 758 35.38 -13.34 -1.45
N LEU A 759 35.39 -14.64 -1.11
CA LEU A 759 34.14 -15.42 -1.11
C LEU A 759 33.04 -14.80 -0.25
N HIS A 760 33.41 -14.23 0.90
CA HIS A 760 32.48 -13.53 1.78
C HIS A 760 31.91 -12.24 1.16
N LYS A 761 32.79 -11.39 0.59
CA LYS A 761 32.42 -10.15 -0.13
C LYS A 761 31.51 -10.44 -1.33
N MET A 762 31.74 -11.54 -2.06
CA MET A 762 30.91 -11.97 -3.19
C MET A 762 29.45 -12.16 -2.76
N PHE A 763 29.22 -12.98 -1.74
CA PHE A 763 27.88 -13.26 -1.25
C PHE A 763 27.23 -12.03 -0.61
N PHE A 764 28.01 -11.18 0.06
CA PHE A 764 27.54 -9.89 0.57
C PHE A 764 27.03 -8.96 -0.54
N TYR A 765 27.73 -8.87 -1.67
CA TYR A 765 27.31 -8.03 -2.80
C TYR A 765 26.10 -8.61 -3.56
N LEU A 766 26.01 -9.94 -3.72
CA LEU A 766 24.82 -10.62 -4.27
C LEU A 766 23.58 -10.44 -3.38
N THR A 767 23.80 -10.41 -2.07
CA THR A 767 22.79 -10.18 -1.05
C THR A 767 22.22 -8.76 -1.14
N ILE A 768 23.07 -7.75 -1.38
CA ILE A 768 22.66 -6.36 -1.60
C ILE A 768 21.90 -6.19 -2.92
N LEU A 769 22.31 -6.90 -3.97
CA LEU A 769 21.62 -6.96 -5.27
C LEU A 769 20.17 -7.46 -5.19
N GLY A 770 19.95 -8.55 -4.44
CA GLY A 770 18.62 -9.16 -4.25
C GLY A 770 17.63 -8.26 -3.54
N ALA A 771 18.11 -7.24 -2.81
CA ALA A 771 17.32 -6.24 -2.10
C ALA A 771 16.95 -5.00 -2.96
N GLY A 772 17.24 -5.03 -4.27
CA GLY A 772 16.89 -3.95 -5.21
C GLY A 772 17.99 -2.89 -5.42
N ALA A 773 19.24 -3.19 -5.06
CA ALA A 773 20.38 -2.28 -5.26
C ALA A 773 20.92 -2.26 -6.72
N SER A 774 21.77 -1.28 -7.02
CA SER A 774 22.27 -0.95 -8.36
C SER A 774 23.17 -2.03 -9.00
N LEU A 775 23.31 -1.96 -10.33
CA LEU A 775 24.22 -2.78 -11.17
C LEU A 775 25.69 -2.82 -10.66
N ALA A 776 26.11 -1.84 -9.84
CA ALA A 776 27.44 -1.81 -9.23
C ALA A 776 27.69 -2.96 -8.22
N MET A 777 26.66 -3.39 -7.49
CA MET A 777 26.77 -4.52 -6.55
C MET A 777 26.82 -5.86 -7.27
N LYS A 778 26.20 -5.95 -8.46
CA LYS A 778 26.37 -7.10 -9.37
C LYS A 778 27.79 -7.24 -9.84
N SER A 779 28.35 -6.13 -10.27
CA SER A 779 29.74 -6.05 -10.68
C SER A 779 30.72 -6.45 -9.58
N LEU A 780 30.56 -5.91 -8.36
CA LEU A 780 31.42 -6.24 -7.22
C LEU A 780 31.32 -7.72 -6.83
N ALA A 781 30.12 -8.29 -6.85
CA ALA A 781 29.92 -9.74 -6.69
C ALA A 781 30.66 -10.54 -7.76
N ILE A 782 30.62 -10.10 -9.01
CA ILE A 782 31.19 -10.85 -10.14
C ILE A 782 32.73 -10.84 -10.13
N ASN A 783 33.39 -9.73 -9.78
CA ASN A 783 34.86 -9.74 -9.61
C ASN A 783 35.27 -10.70 -8.51
N GLN A 784 34.46 -10.68 -7.46
CA GLN A 784 34.78 -11.45 -6.30
C GLN A 784 34.58 -12.95 -6.57
N ALA A 785 33.57 -13.31 -7.36
CA ALA A 785 33.42 -14.64 -7.93
C ALA A 785 34.63 -15.05 -8.79
N LYS A 786 35.25 -14.13 -9.55
CA LYS A 786 36.42 -14.45 -10.39
C LYS A 786 37.69 -14.68 -9.56
N ILE A 787 37.89 -13.90 -8.50
CA ILE A 787 39.00 -14.11 -7.56
C ILE A 787 38.82 -15.44 -6.82
N VAL A 788 37.60 -15.73 -6.37
CA VAL A 788 37.23 -17.02 -5.75
C VAL A 788 37.45 -18.19 -6.70
N LYS A 789 37.14 -18.03 -8.00
CA LYS A 789 37.34 -19.05 -9.03
C LYS A 789 38.83 -19.37 -9.27
N GLY A 790 39.70 -18.38 -9.10
CA GLY A 790 41.16 -18.54 -9.23
C GLY A 790 41.85 -18.98 -7.94
N ALA A 791 41.13 -19.12 -6.83
CA ALA A 791 41.70 -19.46 -5.53
C ALA A 791 42.08 -20.95 -5.43
N SER A 792 43.14 -21.27 -4.70
CA SER A 792 43.62 -22.65 -4.51
C SER A 792 42.58 -23.56 -3.85
N TYR A 793 41.67 -22.99 -3.05
CA TYR A 793 40.56 -23.70 -2.41
C TYR A 793 39.30 -23.78 -3.29
N PHE A 794 39.30 -23.25 -4.52
CA PHE A 794 38.10 -23.21 -5.35
C PHE A 794 37.53 -24.61 -5.59
N ASP A 795 38.38 -25.58 -5.91
CA ASP A 795 37.98 -26.96 -6.19
C ASP A 795 37.49 -27.71 -4.96
N SER A 796 37.80 -27.23 -3.75
CA SER A 796 37.26 -27.76 -2.50
C SER A 796 35.89 -27.16 -2.14
N LEU A 797 35.41 -26.14 -2.87
CA LEU A 797 34.08 -25.56 -2.65
C LEU A 797 32.94 -26.50 -3.10
N PRO A 798 31.76 -26.40 -2.46
CA PRO A 798 30.56 -27.15 -2.85
C PRO A 798 30.19 -26.95 -4.32
N LEU A 799 29.65 -27.97 -4.98
CA LEU A 799 29.38 -27.95 -6.42
C LEU A 799 28.39 -26.83 -6.81
N GLU A 800 27.39 -26.53 -5.98
CA GLU A 800 26.44 -25.43 -6.22
C GLU A 800 27.12 -24.06 -6.10
N VAL A 801 28.03 -23.90 -5.14
CA VAL A 801 28.83 -22.68 -4.97
C VAL A 801 29.79 -22.54 -6.15
N ARG A 802 30.48 -23.62 -6.55
CA ARG A 802 31.31 -23.64 -7.75
C ARG A 802 30.52 -23.37 -9.02
N ASN A 803 29.32 -23.91 -9.19
CA ASN A 803 28.46 -23.66 -10.35
C ASN A 803 27.93 -22.22 -10.36
N SER A 804 27.61 -21.65 -9.20
CA SER A 804 27.21 -20.25 -9.06
C SER A 804 28.38 -19.31 -9.33
N VAL A 805 29.54 -19.60 -8.76
CA VAL A 805 30.81 -18.91 -9.02
C VAL A 805 31.19 -19.05 -10.49
N ASN A 806 31.10 -20.25 -11.08
CA ASN A 806 31.40 -20.50 -12.49
C ASN A 806 30.37 -19.86 -13.44
N SER A 807 29.11 -19.73 -13.02
CA SER A 807 28.08 -19.01 -13.77
C SER A 807 28.32 -17.51 -13.73
N LEU A 808 28.57 -16.95 -12.55
CA LEU A 808 28.88 -15.52 -12.35
C LEU A 808 30.21 -15.12 -12.99
N ALA A 809 31.26 -15.93 -12.81
CA ALA A 809 32.60 -15.71 -13.35
C ALA A 809 32.75 -16.18 -14.80
N GLY A 810 31.89 -17.06 -15.33
CA GLY A 810 32.02 -17.64 -16.68
C GLY A 810 31.17 -16.96 -17.75
N VAL A 811 29.97 -16.48 -17.41
CA VAL A 811 29.06 -15.86 -18.38
C VAL A 811 29.46 -14.41 -18.70
N GLU A 812 29.98 -13.66 -17.71
CA GLU A 812 30.33 -12.25 -17.91
C GLU A 812 31.75 -12.03 -18.47
N VAL A 813 32.75 -12.88 -18.15
CA VAL A 813 34.14 -12.71 -18.66
C VAL A 813 34.19 -12.84 -20.18
N ALA A 814 33.54 -13.86 -20.75
CA ALA A 814 33.52 -14.06 -22.19
C ALA A 814 32.76 -12.92 -22.91
N GLN A 815 31.71 -12.37 -22.29
CA GLN A 815 30.93 -11.27 -22.86
C GLN A 815 31.64 -9.92 -22.73
N ILE A 816 32.36 -9.69 -21.63
CA ILE A 816 33.16 -8.49 -21.40
C ILE A 816 34.39 -8.49 -22.29
N GLU A 817 35.07 -9.62 -22.44
CA GLU A 817 36.19 -9.74 -23.37
C GLU A 817 35.73 -9.57 -24.82
N ASN A 818 34.57 -10.14 -25.18
CA ASN A 818 33.92 -9.91 -26.47
C ASN A 818 33.55 -8.42 -26.66
N PHE A 819 32.98 -7.75 -25.66
CA PHE A 819 32.71 -6.31 -25.70
C PHE A 819 33.99 -5.48 -25.82
N ARG A 820 35.04 -5.82 -25.06
CA ARG A 820 36.34 -5.17 -25.10
C ARG A 820 36.98 -5.29 -26.48
N GLN A 821 36.98 -6.49 -27.08
CA GLN A 821 37.57 -6.72 -28.40
C GLN A 821 36.71 -6.18 -29.55
N ASN A 822 35.40 -6.44 -29.54
CA ASN A 822 34.54 -6.24 -30.71
C ASN A 822 33.69 -4.96 -30.67
N ARG A 823 33.52 -4.31 -29.51
CA ARG A 823 32.70 -3.09 -29.38
C ARG A 823 33.54 -1.86 -29.05
N ILE A 824 34.42 -1.94 -28.07
CA ILE A 824 35.24 -0.78 -27.66
C ILE A 824 36.67 -0.81 -28.18
N GLY A 825 37.15 -1.93 -28.73
CA GLY A 825 38.58 -2.12 -29.09
C GLY A 825 39.13 -1.13 -30.12
N ALA A 826 38.27 -0.54 -30.96
CA ALA A 826 38.65 0.52 -31.91
C ALA A 826 38.73 1.92 -31.26
N HIS A 827 38.29 2.07 -30.01
CA HIS A 827 38.23 3.33 -29.27
C HIS A 827 39.37 3.37 -28.23
N GLN A 828 40.50 3.98 -28.63
CA GLN A 828 41.76 3.92 -27.87
C GLN A 828 41.67 4.53 -26.47
N GLU A 829 40.96 5.64 -26.26
CA GLU A 829 40.82 6.28 -24.94
C GLU A 829 39.98 5.42 -24.00
N ILE A 830 38.86 4.87 -24.49
CA ILE A 830 38.02 3.95 -23.71
C ILE A 830 38.81 2.69 -23.38
N THR A 831 39.44 2.07 -24.37
CA THR A 831 40.15 0.80 -24.19
C THR A 831 41.34 0.95 -23.24
N SER A 832 42.12 2.03 -23.37
CA SER A 832 43.26 2.29 -22.48
C SER A 832 42.83 2.47 -21.02
N LYS A 833 41.69 3.14 -20.78
CA LYS A 833 41.14 3.29 -19.42
C LYS A 833 40.48 2.01 -18.93
N PHE A 834 39.70 1.37 -19.79
CA PHE A 834 38.99 0.12 -19.52
C PHE A 834 39.96 -0.96 -19.07
N ASP A 835 41.05 -1.18 -19.80
CA ASP A 835 42.02 -2.23 -19.49
C ASP A 835 42.71 -2.03 -18.13
N LEU A 836 42.93 -0.77 -17.72
CA LEU A 836 43.52 -0.39 -16.43
C LEU A 836 42.53 -0.44 -15.25
N TRP A 837 41.23 -0.55 -15.51
CA TRP A 837 40.24 -0.61 -14.44
C TRP A 837 40.25 -1.96 -13.74
N GLU A 838 39.98 -1.92 -12.44
CA GLU A 838 39.60 -3.12 -11.70
C GLU A 838 38.35 -3.74 -12.33
N GLU A 839 38.23 -5.05 -12.14
CA GLU A 839 37.22 -5.84 -12.83
C GLU A 839 35.78 -5.34 -12.57
N GLY A 840 35.55 -4.70 -11.42
CA GLY A 840 34.22 -4.19 -11.08
C GLY A 840 33.83 -3.00 -11.91
N LYS A 841 34.74 -2.06 -12.03
CA LYS A 841 34.52 -0.89 -12.85
C LYS A 841 34.38 -1.30 -14.33
N LYS A 842 35.09 -2.34 -14.79
CA LYS A 842 34.89 -2.96 -16.11
C LYS A 842 33.47 -3.52 -16.27
N ASN A 843 32.97 -4.31 -15.32
CA ASN A 843 31.62 -4.89 -15.39
C ASN A 843 30.53 -3.80 -15.37
N VAL A 844 30.67 -2.74 -14.56
CA VAL A 844 29.67 -1.65 -14.54
C VAL A 844 29.68 -0.87 -15.84
N PHE A 845 30.86 -0.57 -16.38
CA PHE A 845 30.98 0.06 -17.69
C PHE A 845 30.37 -0.80 -18.80
N PHE A 846 30.63 -2.11 -18.78
CA PHE A 846 30.00 -3.07 -19.69
C PHE A 846 28.47 -3.04 -19.56
N ASP A 847 27.92 -3.13 -18.34
CA ASP A 847 26.46 -3.10 -18.16
C ASP A 847 25.84 -1.76 -18.60
N ASP A 848 26.53 -0.64 -18.39
CA ASP A 848 26.07 0.69 -18.80
C ASP A 848 26.08 0.84 -20.34
N PHE A 849 27.03 0.23 -21.06
CA PHE A 849 27.29 0.52 -22.50
C PHE A 849 27.28 -0.68 -23.46
N LYS A 850 27.03 -1.92 -23.00
CA LYS A 850 26.99 -3.11 -23.88
C LYS A 850 26.02 -3.01 -25.05
N ASN A 851 24.94 -2.25 -24.86
CA ASN A 851 23.90 -2.00 -25.85
C ASN A 851 23.95 -0.58 -26.42
N ALA A 852 24.97 0.22 -26.09
CA ALA A 852 25.09 1.59 -26.57
C ALA A 852 25.41 1.63 -28.07
N PRO A 853 24.74 2.47 -28.87
CA PRO A 853 25.07 2.61 -30.27
C PRO A 853 26.47 3.24 -30.47
N ASP A 854 27.08 3.02 -31.64
CA ASP A 854 28.50 3.35 -31.89
C ASP A 854 28.79 4.86 -31.79
N ASP A 855 27.79 5.71 -32.06
CA ASP A 855 27.88 7.17 -31.89
C ASP A 855 28.05 7.58 -30.42
N VAL A 856 27.47 6.82 -29.49
CA VAL A 856 27.64 7.01 -28.04
C VAL A 856 29.04 6.57 -27.62
N LEU A 857 29.51 5.42 -28.10
CA LEU A 857 30.86 4.93 -27.83
C LEU A 857 31.93 5.87 -28.40
N LEU A 858 31.69 6.48 -29.57
CA LEU A 858 32.57 7.49 -30.14
C LEU A 858 32.63 8.75 -29.26
N GLN A 859 31.49 9.24 -28.77
CA GLN A 859 31.43 10.38 -27.83
C GLN A 859 32.11 10.08 -26.49
N MET A 860 32.03 8.83 -26.02
CA MET A 860 32.71 8.37 -24.82
C MET A 860 34.23 8.22 -25.00
N ASN A 861 34.75 8.17 -26.22
CA ASN A 861 36.18 8.07 -26.49
C ASN A 861 36.89 9.42 -26.33
N ASN A 862 36.67 10.04 -25.17
CA ASN A 862 37.20 11.33 -24.75
C ASN A 862 37.51 11.27 -23.25
N ALA A 863 38.71 11.74 -22.87
CA ALA A 863 39.20 11.65 -21.49
C ALA A 863 38.30 12.35 -20.47
N ASP A 864 37.70 13.50 -20.81
CA ASP A 864 36.82 14.24 -19.91
C ASP A 864 35.48 13.54 -19.71
N VAL A 865 34.93 12.94 -20.77
CA VAL A 865 33.67 12.19 -20.72
C VAL A 865 33.84 10.93 -19.87
N ILE A 866 34.96 10.21 -20.05
CA ILE A 866 35.31 9.05 -19.22
C ILE A 866 35.53 9.48 -17.77
N ALA A 867 36.20 10.61 -17.52
CA ALA A 867 36.41 11.14 -16.18
C ALA A 867 35.08 11.52 -15.51
N ASN A 868 34.10 12.03 -16.25
CA ASN A 868 32.77 12.31 -15.72
C ASN A 868 31.96 11.06 -15.44
N TRP A 869 31.99 10.06 -16.33
CA TRP A 869 31.44 8.75 -16.03
C TRP A 869 32.04 8.19 -14.74
N ASP A 870 33.36 8.32 -14.56
CA ASP A 870 34.06 7.88 -13.36
C ASP A 870 33.65 8.65 -12.09
N LYS A 871 33.46 9.97 -12.20
CA LYS A 871 32.91 10.78 -11.10
C LYS A 871 31.51 10.31 -10.70
N LEU A 872 30.62 10.04 -11.67
CA LEU A 872 29.26 9.57 -11.41
C LEU A 872 29.22 8.13 -10.90
N TYR A 873 30.11 7.27 -11.40
CA TYR A 873 30.35 5.92 -10.89
C TYR A 873 30.77 5.98 -9.42
N THR A 874 31.75 6.81 -9.09
CA THR A 874 32.23 7.02 -7.71
C THR A 874 31.15 7.61 -6.80
N ALA A 875 30.28 8.48 -7.33
CA ALA A 875 29.11 9.01 -6.61
C ALA A 875 27.90 8.04 -6.57
N ASN A 876 28.01 6.87 -7.21
CA ASN A 876 26.95 5.88 -7.41
C ASN A 876 25.64 6.49 -7.94
N ILE A 877 25.74 7.30 -8.98
CA ILE A 877 24.59 7.96 -9.62
C ILE A 877 24.11 7.08 -10.78
N ILE A 878 22.79 6.83 -10.82
CA ILE A 878 22.17 5.94 -11.81
C ILE A 878 22.28 6.49 -13.24
N ASP A 879 22.36 7.81 -13.37
CA ASP A 879 22.39 8.54 -14.64
C ASP A 879 23.76 8.51 -15.35
N ARG A 880 24.73 7.73 -14.83
CA ARG A 880 26.07 7.59 -15.41
C ARG A 880 26.07 6.94 -16.80
N ASN A 881 25.04 6.17 -17.14
CA ASN A 881 24.89 5.58 -18.48
C ASN A 881 24.31 6.56 -19.51
N LEU A 882 23.96 7.80 -19.11
CA LEU A 882 23.39 8.80 -20.00
C LEU A 882 24.49 9.69 -20.57
N ILE A 883 24.76 9.54 -21.87
CA ILE A 883 25.77 10.35 -22.57
C ILE A 883 25.53 11.85 -22.42
N GLU A 884 24.27 12.28 -22.37
CA GLU A 884 23.86 13.68 -22.19
C GLU A 884 24.24 14.28 -20.83
N VAL A 885 24.50 13.44 -19.83
CA VAL A 885 24.96 13.86 -18.50
C VAL A 885 26.48 13.83 -18.46
N ILE A 886 27.10 12.70 -18.84
CA ILE A 886 28.56 12.51 -18.69
C ILE A 886 29.39 13.36 -19.66
N LYS A 887 28.85 13.76 -20.81
CA LYS A 887 29.58 14.65 -21.73
C LYS A 887 29.67 16.10 -21.25
N ASP A 888 28.87 16.46 -20.25
CA ASP A 888 28.75 17.83 -19.74
C ASP A 888 29.25 17.89 -18.29
N ASN A 889 30.38 18.59 -18.10
CA ASN A 889 31.01 18.78 -16.79
C ASN A 889 30.08 19.48 -15.79
N ILE A 890 29.29 20.47 -16.24
CA ILE A 890 28.42 21.26 -15.37
C ILE A 890 27.26 20.39 -14.91
N ARG A 891 26.58 19.70 -15.83
CA ARG A 891 25.49 18.77 -15.49
C ARG A 891 25.96 17.64 -14.59
N THR A 892 27.14 17.08 -14.86
CA THR A 892 27.78 16.06 -14.03
C THR A 892 28.02 16.57 -12.60
N ASN A 893 28.58 17.77 -12.44
CA ASN A 893 28.82 18.34 -11.11
C ASN A 893 27.52 18.69 -10.38
N ASN A 894 26.51 19.19 -11.09
CA ASN A 894 25.21 19.53 -10.51
C ASN A 894 24.46 18.30 -10.04
N ILE A 895 24.39 17.24 -10.85
CA ILE A 895 23.72 16.01 -10.46
C ILE A 895 24.39 15.40 -9.23
N ILE A 896 25.72 15.44 -9.16
CA ILE A 896 26.48 15.05 -7.95
C ILE A 896 26.03 15.89 -6.76
N THR A 897 25.99 17.21 -6.90
CA THR A 897 25.68 18.12 -5.80
C THR A 897 24.24 17.98 -5.29
N PHE A 898 23.26 17.82 -6.19
CA PHE A 898 21.87 17.57 -5.82
C PHE A 898 21.69 16.19 -5.18
N TYR A 899 22.37 15.17 -5.68
CA TYR A 899 22.28 13.80 -5.17
C TYR A 899 22.97 13.59 -3.81
N GLN A 900 23.76 14.57 -3.35
CA GLN A 900 24.28 14.58 -1.97
C GLN A 900 23.16 14.69 -0.92
N SER A 901 22.03 15.32 -1.24
CA SER A 901 20.85 15.30 -0.37
C SER A 901 20.06 14.02 -0.63
N TYR A 902 19.93 13.18 0.38
CA TYR A 902 19.17 11.92 0.28
C TYR A 902 17.75 12.14 -0.24
N LYS A 903 17.04 13.14 0.30
CA LYS A 903 15.65 13.42 -0.06
C LYS A 903 15.52 13.92 -1.50
N THR A 904 16.41 14.82 -1.91
CA THR A 904 16.47 15.30 -3.31
C THR A 904 16.83 14.16 -4.26
N ARG A 905 17.77 13.30 -3.88
CA ARG A 905 18.14 12.10 -4.64
C ARG A 905 16.98 11.14 -4.81
N GLN A 906 16.22 10.85 -3.75
CA GLN A 906 15.06 9.96 -3.81
C GLN A 906 13.99 10.53 -4.75
N ALA A 907 13.66 11.81 -4.59
CA ALA A 907 12.66 12.48 -5.41
C ALA A 907 13.08 12.53 -6.89
N LEU A 908 14.34 12.85 -7.19
CA LEU A 908 14.86 12.84 -8.57
C LEU A 908 14.91 11.42 -9.15
N SER A 909 15.39 10.43 -8.39
CA SER A 909 15.49 9.03 -8.85
C SER A 909 14.13 8.41 -9.18
N ALA A 910 13.06 8.86 -8.53
CA ALA A 910 11.68 8.44 -8.81
C ALA A 910 11.11 9.05 -10.10
N LEU A 911 11.74 10.09 -10.68
CA LEU A 911 11.34 10.67 -11.95
C LEU A 911 11.86 9.83 -13.13
N SER A 912 11.21 9.95 -14.29
CA SER A 912 11.77 9.41 -15.53
C SER A 912 13.04 10.18 -15.94
N THR A 913 13.91 9.53 -16.72
CA THR A 913 15.16 10.10 -17.23
C THR A 913 14.98 11.50 -17.84
N GLN A 914 14.01 11.66 -18.75
CA GLN A 914 13.74 12.96 -19.38
C GLN A 914 13.38 14.04 -18.37
N LYS A 915 12.61 13.70 -17.32
CA LYS A 915 12.24 14.67 -16.28
C LYS A 915 13.43 15.05 -15.41
N ARG A 916 14.30 14.10 -15.07
CA ARG A 916 15.55 14.41 -14.35
C ARG A 916 16.44 15.35 -15.15
N LEU A 917 16.61 15.11 -16.45
CA LEU A 917 17.39 15.98 -17.32
C LEU A 917 16.81 17.40 -17.37
N LYS A 918 15.48 17.54 -17.44
CA LYS A 918 14.85 18.88 -17.36
C LYS A 918 15.07 19.58 -16.02
N PHE A 919 15.15 18.84 -14.92
CA PHE A 919 15.51 19.43 -13.63
C PHE A 919 16.93 19.97 -13.65
N LEU A 920 17.88 19.19 -14.18
CA LEU A 920 19.27 19.62 -14.29
C LEU A 920 19.42 20.82 -15.22
N ASP A 921 18.72 20.83 -16.35
CA ASP A 921 18.65 21.96 -17.28
C ASP A 921 18.14 23.23 -16.57
N ASP A 922 17.06 23.12 -15.77
CA ASP A 922 16.43 24.27 -15.13
C ASP A 922 17.28 24.91 -14.02
N PHE A 923 18.19 24.14 -13.42
CA PHE A 923 19.03 24.55 -12.30
C PHE A 923 20.53 24.43 -12.61
N GLU A 924 20.89 24.42 -13.89
CA GLU A 924 22.26 24.19 -14.35
C GLU A 924 23.26 25.24 -13.82
N THR A 925 22.81 26.48 -13.68
CA THR A 925 23.64 27.61 -13.21
C THR A 925 23.33 28.02 -11.78
N ALA A 926 22.68 27.14 -11.00
CA ALA A 926 22.32 27.45 -9.61
C ALA A 926 23.57 27.60 -8.74
N SER A 927 23.63 28.68 -7.96
CA SER A 927 24.67 28.88 -6.94
C SER A 927 24.58 27.84 -5.82
N ILE A 928 25.68 27.63 -5.08
CA ILE A 928 25.71 26.71 -3.93
C ILE A 928 24.62 27.07 -2.90
N THR A 929 24.37 28.36 -2.66
CA THR A 929 23.30 28.82 -1.76
C THR A 929 21.92 28.37 -2.24
N GLN A 930 21.62 28.54 -3.52
CA GLN A 930 20.37 28.11 -4.14
C GLN A 930 20.21 26.59 -4.12
N ILE A 931 21.29 25.86 -4.42
CA ILE A 931 21.32 24.41 -4.34
C ILE A 931 21.03 23.94 -2.91
N ASN A 932 21.61 24.60 -1.89
CA ASN A 932 21.35 24.27 -0.50
C ASN A 932 19.90 24.57 -0.07
N GLU A 933 19.30 25.63 -0.60
CA GLU A 933 17.88 25.93 -0.38
C GLU A 933 16.97 24.85 -0.98
N ILE A 934 17.25 24.42 -2.22
CA ILE A 934 16.58 23.29 -2.87
C ILE A 934 16.72 22.02 -2.02
N LYS A 935 17.93 21.72 -1.53
CA LYS A 935 18.22 20.54 -0.70
C LYS A 935 17.50 20.59 0.65
N GLY A 936 17.30 21.79 1.21
CA GLY A 936 16.60 22.01 2.47
C GLY A 936 15.09 21.82 2.39
N ASN A 937 14.50 21.97 1.20
CA ASN A 937 13.07 21.79 0.98
C ASN A 937 12.76 20.39 0.43
N ILE A 938 12.25 19.52 1.30
CA ILE A 938 12.00 18.10 1.00
C ILE A 938 10.93 17.87 -0.08
N TYR A 939 10.11 18.89 -0.38
CA TYR A 939 9.05 18.82 -1.37
C TYR A 939 9.39 19.60 -2.64
N PHE A 940 10.60 20.16 -2.74
CA PHE A 940 10.97 21.05 -3.83
C PHE A 940 10.83 20.42 -5.21
N VAL A 941 11.29 19.17 -5.36
CA VAL A 941 11.24 18.46 -6.65
C VAL A 941 9.79 18.22 -7.08
N ASP A 942 8.89 17.93 -6.15
CA ASP A 942 7.46 17.78 -6.44
C ASP A 942 6.82 19.13 -6.82
N SER A 943 7.15 20.20 -6.08
CA SER A 943 6.73 21.57 -6.39
C SER A 943 7.20 22.01 -7.78
N TRP A 944 8.48 21.81 -8.09
CA TRP A 944 9.07 22.11 -9.39
C TRP A 944 8.37 21.31 -10.49
N LYS A 945 8.15 20.00 -10.28
CA LYS A 945 7.45 19.15 -11.24
C LYS A 945 6.04 19.68 -11.52
N ARG A 946 5.34 20.16 -10.49
CA ARG A 946 3.99 20.72 -10.61
C ARG A 946 3.96 21.94 -11.53
N PHE A 947 4.90 22.88 -11.38
CA PHE A 947 4.99 24.04 -12.29
C PHE A 947 5.54 23.68 -13.67
N ARG A 948 6.60 22.87 -13.72
CA ARG A 948 7.40 22.65 -14.92
C ARG A 948 6.72 21.78 -15.98
N PHE A 949 5.81 20.91 -15.56
CA PHE A 949 5.09 19.98 -16.44
C PHE A 949 3.59 20.27 -16.55
N GLU A 950 3.11 21.35 -15.96
CA GLU A 950 1.76 21.85 -16.20
C GLU A 950 1.73 22.58 -17.56
N PRO A 951 0.95 22.10 -18.55
CA PRO A 951 0.97 22.64 -19.92
C PRO A 951 0.75 24.14 -20.02
N ASN A 952 -0.06 24.72 -19.14
CA ASN A 952 -0.36 26.14 -19.16
C ASN A 952 0.69 27.00 -18.46
N LEU A 953 1.61 26.43 -17.68
CA LEU A 953 2.58 27.19 -16.86
C LEU A 953 4.02 27.07 -17.34
N ILE A 954 4.29 26.06 -18.18
CA ILE A 954 5.63 25.66 -18.56
C ILE A 954 6.44 26.81 -19.17
N ASP A 955 5.84 27.66 -20.01
CA ASP A 955 6.56 28.69 -20.74
C ASP A 955 6.93 29.85 -19.82
N GLU A 956 5.98 30.33 -19.02
CA GLU A 956 6.23 31.36 -18.00
C GLU A 956 7.23 30.87 -16.96
N PHE A 957 7.07 29.65 -16.46
CA PHE A 957 7.97 29.08 -15.46
C PHE A 957 9.40 28.91 -15.99
N LYS A 958 9.57 28.49 -17.26
CA LYS A 958 10.91 28.37 -17.88
C LYS A 958 11.64 29.71 -17.97
N THR A 959 10.92 30.79 -18.26
CA THR A 959 11.50 32.14 -18.42
C THR A 959 11.93 32.78 -17.08
N CYS A 960 11.51 32.21 -15.95
CA CYS A 960 11.88 32.68 -14.62
C CYS A 960 13.38 32.51 -14.35
N SER A 961 13.97 33.43 -13.59
CA SER A 961 15.32 33.24 -13.05
C SER A 961 15.35 32.04 -12.09
N ILE A 962 16.52 31.46 -11.84
CA ILE A 962 16.66 30.35 -10.90
C ILE A 962 16.16 30.74 -9.49
N ALA A 963 16.46 31.96 -9.04
CA ALA A 963 16.00 32.46 -7.75
C ALA A 963 14.46 32.52 -7.69
N ASP A 964 13.82 33.03 -8.75
CA ASP A 964 12.36 33.10 -8.82
C ASP A 964 11.71 31.71 -8.92
N LYS A 965 12.30 30.77 -9.68
CA LYS A 965 11.84 29.37 -9.72
C LYS A 965 11.86 28.76 -8.33
N ILE A 966 12.93 28.98 -7.57
CA ILE A 966 13.08 28.45 -6.21
C ILE A 966 12.03 29.06 -5.29
N GLU A 967 11.86 30.38 -5.33
CA GLU A 967 10.88 31.09 -4.52
C GLU A 967 9.45 30.62 -4.82
N LEU A 968 9.07 30.51 -6.11
CA LEU A 968 7.76 30.01 -6.52
C LEU A 968 7.50 28.58 -6.02
N CYS A 969 8.49 27.68 -6.16
CA CYS A 969 8.35 26.30 -5.71
C CYS A 969 8.22 26.20 -4.18
N SER A 970 8.96 27.05 -3.44
CA SER A 970 8.95 27.08 -1.99
C SER A 970 7.67 27.71 -1.42
N LYS A 971 7.17 28.79 -2.03
CA LYS A 971 6.00 29.54 -1.55
C LYS A 971 4.68 28.95 -2.03
N PHE A 972 4.63 28.52 -3.29
CA PHE A 972 3.39 28.17 -3.98
C PHE A 972 3.30 26.71 -4.41
N GLY A 973 4.39 25.94 -4.37
CA GLY A 973 4.37 24.56 -4.88
C GLY A 973 3.43 23.60 -4.11
N ARG A 974 3.11 23.93 -2.85
CA ARG A 974 2.22 23.14 -1.99
C ARG A 974 0.92 23.83 -1.61
N ILE A 975 0.52 24.89 -2.31
CA ILE A 975 -0.79 25.49 -2.07
C ILE A 975 -1.91 24.54 -2.50
N GLU A 976 -3.08 24.75 -1.93
CA GLU A 976 -4.31 24.01 -2.28
C GLU A 976 -4.56 24.05 -3.79
N GLU A 977 -5.09 22.95 -4.34
CA GLU A 977 -5.35 22.81 -5.78
C GLU A 977 -6.13 24.00 -6.35
N LYS A 978 -7.17 24.43 -5.63
CA LYS A 978 -8.00 25.57 -6.04
C LYS A 978 -7.20 26.87 -6.22
N LEU A 979 -6.16 27.11 -5.41
CA LEU A 979 -5.28 28.27 -5.56
C LEU A 979 -4.29 28.07 -6.70
N PHE A 980 -3.75 26.86 -6.85
CA PHE A 980 -2.84 26.54 -7.94
C PHE A 980 -3.51 26.64 -9.31
N ASP A 981 -4.78 26.24 -9.42
CA ASP A 981 -5.63 26.46 -10.59
C ASP A 981 -5.69 27.93 -11.03
N GLY A 982 -5.50 28.87 -10.09
CA GLY A 982 -5.40 30.29 -10.39
C GLY A 982 -4.19 30.63 -11.25
N PHE A 983 -3.04 29.98 -11.02
CA PHE A 983 -1.91 30.05 -11.93
C PHE A 983 -2.27 29.42 -13.26
N VAL A 984 -2.82 28.19 -13.26
CA VAL A 984 -3.14 27.44 -14.50
C VAL A 984 -4.08 28.23 -15.42
N LYS A 985 -5.12 28.86 -14.86
CA LYS A 985 -6.09 29.69 -15.59
C LYS A 985 -5.54 31.04 -16.02
N SER A 986 -4.47 31.52 -15.39
CA SER A 986 -3.86 32.81 -15.69
C SER A 986 -2.35 32.75 -15.52
N PRO A 987 -1.62 32.12 -16.47
CA PRO A 987 -0.18 31.89 -16.35
C PRO A 987 0.64 33.17 -16.14
N LYS A 988 0.15 34.30 -16.69
CA LYS A 988 0.66 35.67 -16.45
C LYS A 988 0.79 36.07 -14.98
N LYS A 989 0.18 35.34 -14.05
CA LYS A 989 0.36 35.52 -12.60
C LYS A 989 1.80 35.25 -12.18
N ILE A 990 2.52 34.33 -12.83
CA ILE A 990 3.93 34.07 -12.56
C ILE A 990 4.80 35.33 -12.82
N PRO A 991 4.83 35.92 -14.04
CA PRO A 991 5.62 37.12 -14.29
C PRO A 991 5.10 38.33 -13.49
N GLU A 992 3.80 38.41 -13.20
CA GLU A 992 3.25 39.44 -12.32
C GLU A 992 3.90 39.39 -10.93
N TYR A 993 3.95 38.22 -10.30
CA TYR A 993 4.59 38.03 -9.00
C TYR A 993 6.08 38.42 -9.02
N ILE A 994 6.80 37.92 -10.04
CA ILE A 994 8.24 38.11 -10.16
C ILE A 994 8.60 39.58 -10.36
N SER A 995 7.79 40.32 -11.13
CA SER A 995 8.02 41.74 -11.37
C SER A 995 7.83 42.63 -10.13
N GLN A 996 7.22 42.10 -9.05
CA GLN A 996 7.05 42.85 -7.81
C GLN A 996 8.32 42.86 -6.95
N ASN A 997 8.53 43.98 -6.25
CA ASN A 997 9.50 44.05 -5.17
C ASN A 997 9.05 43.21 -3.95
N ILE A 998 9.91 43.10 -2.93
CA ILE A 998 9.65 42.29 -1.73
C ILE A 998 8.30 42.66 -1.07
N ALA A 999 8.01 43.95 -0.90
CA ALA A 999 6.76 44.39 -0.28
C ALA A 999 5.53 44.00 -1.12
N GLY A 1000 5.64 44.10 -2.45
CA GLY A 1000 4.57 43.70 -3.37
C GLY A 1000 4.34 42.20 -3.39
N ARG A 1001 5.42 41.40 -3.39
CA ARG A 1001 5.34 39.93 -3.27
C ARG A 1001 4.65 39.51 -1.97
N VAL A 1002 5.02 40.12 -0.84
CA VAL A 1002 4.36 39.88 0.45
C VAL A 1002 2.88 40.25 0.40
N LEU A 1003 2.52 41.36 -0.25
CA LEU A 1003 1.10 41.73 -0.43
C LEU A 1003 0.33 40.66 -1.18
N LEU A 1004 0.90 40.10 -2.27
CA LEU A 1004 0.28 39.02 -3.04
C LEU A 1004 0.18 37.72 -2.23
N GLU A 1005 1.23 37.34 -1.49
CA GLU A 1005 1.25 36.15 -0.63
C GLU A 1005 0.19 36.21 0.50
N GLU A 1006 0.05 37.38 1.14
CA GLU A 1006 -0.96 37.59 2.17
C GLU A 1006 -2.38 37.56 1.59
N ASN A 1007 -2.55 38.03 0.36
CA ASN A 1007 -3.84 38.17 -0.33
C ASN A 1007 -4.00 37.18 -1.48
N VAL A 1008 -3.42 35.98 -1.35
CA VAL A 1008 -3.34 34.97 -2.41
C VAL A 1008 -4.69 34.58 -3.00
N HIS A 1009 -5.77 34.63 -2.20
CA HIS A 1009 -7.13 34.35 -2.70
C HIS A 1009 -7.66 35.47 -3.61
N PHE A 1010 -7.43 36.74 -3.26
CA PHE A 1010 -7.75 37.85 -4.17
C PHE A 1010 -6.96 37.76 -5.47
N TRP A 1011 -5.69 37.40 -5.36
CA TRP A 1011 -4.79 37.35 -6.49
C TRP A 1011 -5.06 36.18 -7.44
N LEU A 1012 -5.17 34.95 -6.91
CA LEU A 1012 -5.27 33.72 -7.70
C LEU A 1012 -6.73 33.25 -7.92
N ILE A 1013 -7.63 33.41 -6.95
CA ILE A 1013 -9.05 33.00 -7.12
C ILE A 1013 -9.86 34.08 -7.83
N ASN A 1014 -9.71 35.35 -7.43
CA ASN A 1014 -10.44 36.44 -8.05
C ASN A 1014 -9.75 37.00 -9.30
N ASN A 1015 -8.56 36.48 -9.65
CA ASN A 1015 -7.73 36.94 -10.76
C ASN A 1015 -7.34 38.43 -10.70
N TYR A 1016 -7.41 39.06 -9.52
CA TYR A 1016 -7.07 40.48 -9.39
C TYR A 1016 -5.58 40.69 -9.61
N SER A 1017 -5.21 41.79 -10.26
CA SER A 1017 -3.80 42.16 -10.38
C SER A 1017 -3.26 42.78 -9.09
N TYR A 1018 -1.94 42.87 -8.98
CA TYR A 1018 -1.25 43.55 -7.89
C TYR A 1018 -1.79 44.97 -7.70
N GLU A 1019 -1.91 45.76 -8.77
CA GLU A 1019 -2.36 47.15 -8.68
C GLU A 1019 -3.81 47.23 -8.19
N TYR A 1020 -4.65 46.27 -8.58
CA TYR A 1020 -6.02 46.19 -8.06
C TYR A 1020 -6.01 45.94 -6.56
N ILE A 1021 -5.28 44.94 -6.08
CA ILE A 1021 -5.20 44.62 -4.64
C ILE A 1021 -4.60 45.79 -3.86
N ASP A 1022 -3.52 46.40 -4.37
CA ASP A 1022 -2.85 47.53 -3.74
C ASP A 1022 -3.80 48.73 -3.57
N SER A 1023 -4.67 48.99 -4.56
CA SER A 1023 -5.62 50.11 -4.51
C SER A 1023 -6.59 50.05 -3.32
N PHE A 1024 -6.98 48.84 -2.87
CA PHE A 1024 -7.92 48.65 -1.75
C PHE A 1024 -7.32 47.92 -0.53
N LYS A 1025 -6.00 47.79 -0.43
CA LYS A 1025 -5.31 47.13 0.70
C LYS A 1025 -5.70 47.68 2.07
N ASP A 1026 -6.04 48.96 2.15
CA ASP A 1026 -6.50 49.60 3.40
C ASP A 1026 -7.84 49.06 3.85
N GLN A 1027 -8.74 48.73 2.91
CA GLN A 1027 -10.05 48.14 3.23
C GLN A 1027 -9.88 46.70 3.72
N ILE A 1028 -8.96 45.94 3.12
CA ILE A 1028 -8.55 44.61 3.61
C ILE A 1028 -8.04 44.72 5.05
N SER A 1029 -7.13 45.67 5.30
CA SER A 1029 -6.52 45.87 6.62
C SER A 1029 -7.55 46.27 7.68
N LYS A 1030 -8.51 47.14 7.33
CA LYS A 1030 -9.64 47.50 8.20
C LYS A 1030 -10.50 46.29 8.54
N ALA A 1031 -10.83 45.46 7.54
CA ALA A 1031 -11.61 44.24 7.75
C ALA A 1031 -10.88 43.25 8.68
N VAL A 1032 -9.60 42.98 8.44
CA VAL A 1032 -8.78 42.11 9.29
C VAL A 1032 -8.76 42.62 10.73
N LYS A 1033 -8.48 43.92 10.93
CA LYS A 1033 -8.45 44.52 12.27
C LYS A 1033 -9.80 44.42 12.99
N ALA A 1034 -10.91 44.55 12.27
CA ALA A 1034 -12.26 44.51 12.83
C ALA A 1034 -12.74 43.10 13.20
N TYR A 1035 -12.26 42.05 12.51
CA TYR A 1035 -12.87 40.72 12.58
C TYR A 1035 -11.96 39.59 13.05
N LYS A 1036 -10.62 39.72 13.00
CA LYS A 1036 -9.69 38.62 13.29
C LYS A 1036 -9.88 37.95 14.67
N ASN A 1037 -10.32 38.73 15.66
CA ASN A 1037 -10.51 38.24 17.04
C ASN A 1037 -11.97 37.83 17.34
N LYS A 1038 -12.88 37.86 16.35
CA LYS A 1038 -14.26 37.46 16.56
C LYS A 1038 -14.41 35.94 16.46
N GLU A 1039 -15.23 35.39 17.35
CA GLU A 1039 -15.40 33.93 17.49
C GLU A 1039 -15.81 33.25 16.17
N GLU A 1040 -16.62 33.90 15.35
CA GLU A 1040 -17.07 33.34 14.07
C GLU A 1040 -15.92 33.17 13.06
N PHE A 1041 -14.83 33.93 13.22
CA PHE A 1041 -13.65 33.91 12.34
C PHE A 1041 -12.50 33.09 12.92
N THR A 1042 -12.51 32.76 14.22
CA THR A 1042 -11.52 31.86 14.83
C THR A 1042 -11.97 30.40 14.84
N ASN A 1043 -13.26 30.11 14.69
CA ASN A 1043 -13.81 28.76 14.63
C ASN A 1043 -14.23 28.37 13.19
N PRO A 1044 -13.53 27.43 12.53
CA PRO A 1044 -13.85 26.99 11.17
C PRO A 1044 -15.30 26.48 10.99
N LEU A 1045 -15.91 25.93 12.04
CA LEU A 1045 -17.30 25.44 12.00
C LEU A 1045 -18.33 26.58 11.89
N LYS A 1046 -17.94 27.82 12.19
CA LYS A 1046 -18.79 29.02 12.11
C LYS A 1046 -18.63 29.81 10.80
N LYS A 1047 -17.96 29.25 9.78
CA LYS A 1047 -17.72 29.89 8.47
C LYS A 1047 -18.97 30.53 7.84
N SER A 1048 -20.12 29.83 7.90
CA SER A 1048 -21.38 30.36 7.35
C SER A 1048 -21.86 31.62 8.08
N ALA A 1049 -21.71 31.67 9.41
CA ALA A 1049 -22.05 32.85 10.20
C ALA A 1049 -21.08 34.02 9.92
N ALA A 1050 -19.78 33.73 9.82
CA ALA A 1050 -18.75 34.71 9.48
C ALA A 1050 -19.02 35.39 8.12
N LYS A 1051 -19.39 34.60 7.09
CA LYS A 1051 -19.79 35.14 5.78
C LYS A 1051 -21.00 36.06 5.85
N LEU A 1052 -21.97 35.72 6.69
CA LEU A 1052 -23.17 36.53 6.93
C LEU A 1052 -22.80 37.88 7.57
N ILE A 1053 -21.84 37.88 8.50
CA ILE A 1053 -21.29 39.09 9.10
C ILE A 1053 -20.57 39.94 8.05
N LEU A 1054 -19.69 39.37 7.22
CA LEU A 1054 -19.00 40.12 6.16
C LEU A 1054 -19.99 40.75 5.17
N ASN A 1055 -21.04 40.02 4.81
CA ASN A 1055 -22.07 40.55 3.90
C ASN A 1055 -22.82 41.75 4.49
N ARG A 1056 -23.03 41.80 5.81
CA ARG A 1056 -23.76 42.87 6.51
C ARG A 1056 -22.84 43.93 7.12
N ALA A 1057 -21.54 43.73 7.05
CA ALA A 1057 -20.53 44.61 7.66
C ALA A 1057 -20.55 46.02 7.08
N ASN A 1058 -20.38 47.01 7.98
CA ASN A 1058 -20.11 48.42 7.67
C ASN A 1058 -18.70 48.86 8.10
N ALA A 1059 -17.87 47.94 8.61
CA ALA A 1059 -16.52 48.24 9.12
C ALA A 1059 -15.49 48.59 8.02
N TYR A 1060 -15.83 48.32 6.76
CA TYR A 1060 -15.05 48.67 5.58
C TYR A 1060 -15.99 48.89 4.40
N THR A 1061 -15.54 49.62 3.39
CA THR A 1061 -16.37 49.93 2.21
C THR A 1061 -16.25 48.79 1.20
N LYS A 1062 -17.30 47.98 1.07
CA LYS A 1062 -17.32 46.85 0.11
C LYS A 1062 -17.29 47.31 -1.35
N GLY A 1063 -17.86 48.50 -1.64
CA GLY A 1063 -17.86 49.11 -2.98
C GLY A 1063 -16.44 49.39 -3.50
N ASP A 1064 -15.52 49.80 -2.62
CA ASP A 1064 -14.11 50.06 -2.96
C ASP A 1064 -13.41 48.84 -3.59
N MET A 1065 -13.87 47.62 -3.33
CA MET A 1065 -13.33 46.40 -3.93
C MET A 1065 -13.60 46.32 -5.44
N ILE A 1066 -14.50 47.16 -5.97
CA ILE A 1066 -14.82 47.30 -7.39
C ILE A 1066 -14.45 48.70 -7.89
N GLU A 1067 -14.83 49.74 -7.16
CA GLU A 1067 -14.62 51.13 -7.58
C GLU A 1067 -13.13 51.47 -7.73
N LYS A 1068 -12.27 51.00 -6.81
CA LYS A 1068 -10.84 51.31 -6.89
C LYS A 1068 -10.13 50.52 -8.01
N PRO A 1069 -10.35 49.20 -8.18
CA PRO A 1069 -9.87 48.49 -9.37
C PRO A 1069 -10.40 49.05 -10.69
N MET A 1070 -11.66 49.52 -10.73
CA MET A 1070 -12.25 50.14 -11.92
C MET A 1070 -11.42 51.33 -12.42
N ARG A 1071 -10.90 52.19 -11.54
CA ARG A 1071 -10.08 53.35 -11.94
C ARG A 1071 -8.84 52.91 -12.71
N ILE A 1072 -8.18 51.86 -12.24
CA ILE A 1072 -6.98 51.30 -12.89
C ILE A 1072 -7.37 50.65 -14.23
N TYR A 1073 -8.48 49.90 -14.25
CA TYR A 1073 -8.99 49.25 -15.45
C TYR A 1073 -9.33 50.25 -16.56
N LEU A 1074 -10.08 51.32 -16.23
CA LEU A 1074 -10.48 52.34 -17.20
C LEU A 1074 -9.28 53.16 -17.69
N ASN A 1075 -8.33 53.51 -16.81
CA ASN A 1075 -7.11 54.19 -17.22
C ASN A 1075 -6.27 53.39 -18.24
N LYS A 1076 -6.38 52.05 -18.26
CA LYS A 1076 -5.72 51.17 -19.24
C LYS A 1076 -6.49 51.09 -20.58
N LEU A 1077 -7.76 51.49 -20.63
CA LEU A 1077 -8.63 51.38 -21.81
C LEU A 1077 -8.85 52.70 -22.56
N ILE A 1078 -8.68 53.84 -21.89
CA ILE A 1078 -8.90 55.16 -22.51
C ILE A 1078 -7.86 55.48 -23.59
N LEU A 1079 -8.31 56.07 -24.70
CA LEU A 1079 -7.43 56.49 -25.80
C LEU A 1079 -6.61 57.74 -25.42
N PRO A 1080 -5.51 58.05 -26.15
CA PRO A 1080 -4.78 59.31 -25.95
C PRO A 1080 -5.63 60.57 -26.15
N SER A 1081 -6.70 60.49 -26.96
CA SER A 1081 -7.68 61.55 -27.18
C SER A 1081 -8.86 61.52 -26.20
N ASP A 1082 -8.81 60.67 -25.18
CA ASP A 1082 -9.84 60.55 -24.16
C ASP A 1082 -9.28 61.00 -22.80
N ASP A 1083 -10.13 61.60 -21.98
CA ASP A 1083 -9.91 61.84 -20.54
C ASP A 1083 -11.01 61.13 -19.73
N VAL A 1084 -10.86 61.04 -18.42
CA VAL A 1084 -11.84 60.39 -17.55
C VAL A 1084 -12.05 61.17 -16.26
N MET A 1085 -13.32 61.30 -15.90
CA MET A 1085 -13.77 61.93 -14.66
C MET A 1085 -14.31 60.83 -13.73
N TYR A 1086 -13.64 60.58 -12.61
CA TYR A 1086 -14.05 59.62 -11.57
C TYR A 1086 -14.80 60.33 -10.44
N ASN A 1087 -15.71 59.61 -9.75
CA ASN A 1087 -16.46 60.13 -8.59
C ASN A 1087 -17.07 61.52 -8.86
N VAL A 1088 -17.76 61.65 -9.98
CA VAL A 1088 -18.36 62.91 -10.44
C VAL A 1088 -19.56 63.22 -9.57
N ASP A 1089 -19.55 64.38 -8.92
CA ASP A 1089 -20.60 64.78 -7.99
C ASP A 1089 -20.81 66.29 -8.01
N ILE A 1090 -21.97 66.72 -7.53
CA ILE A 1090 -22.31 68.15 -7.44
C ILE A 1090 -21.68 68.78 -6.19
N LEU A 1091 -21.19 70.00 -6.35
CA LEU A 1091 -20.57 70.80 -5.30
C LEU A 1091 -21.26 72.17 -5.22
N PHE A 1092 -21.84 72.47 -4.06
CA PHE A 1092 -22.45 73.77 -3.79
C PHE A 1092 -21.45 74.71 -3.11
N LYS A 1093 -21.29 75.91 -3.64
CA LYS A 1093 -20.37 76.93 -3.16
C LYS A 1093 -21.12 78.13 -2.60
N SER A 1094 -20.59 78.67 -1.51
CA SER A 1094 -21.05 79.92 -0.90
C SER A 1094 -20.43 81.14 -1.62
N VAL A 1095 -20.91 82.34 -1.30
CA VAL A 1095 -20.39 83.61 -1.84
C VAL A 1095 -18.87 83.76 -1.59
N ASP A 1096 -18.36 83.18 -0.49
CA ASP A 1096 -16.93 83.19 -0.16
C ASP A 1096 -16.11 82.06 -0.85
N GLY A 1097 -16.73 81.30 -1.76
CA GLY A 1097 -16.09 80.19 -2.47
C GLY A 1097 -15.92 78.90 -1.65
N LYS A 1098 -16.38 78.86 -0.39
CA LYS A 1098 -16.34 77.64 0.44
C LYS A 1098 -17.44 76.67 0.07
N SER A 1099 -17.14 75.38 0.17
CA SER A 1099 -18.11 74.31 -0.05
C SER A 1099 -19.10 74.23 1.11
N ILE A 1100 -20.40 74.30 0.79
CA ILE A 1100 -21.46 74.48 1.79
C ILE A 1100 -21.71 73.21 2.61
N LYS A 1101 -21.51 72.01 2.03
CA LYS A 1101 -21.53 70.72 2.73
C LYS A 1101 -20.75 69.65 1.94
N PRO A 1102 -19.92 68.81 2.58
CA PRO A 1102 -19.05 67.84 1.88
C PRO A 1102 -19.72 66.51 1.48
N GLY A 1103 -21.03 66.35 1.67
CA GLY A 1103 -21.76 65.10 1.40
C GLY A 1103 -21.88 64.78 -0.08
N ASN A 1104 -22.03 63.48 -0.41
CA ASN A 1104 -22.21 63.01 -1.78
C ASN A 1104 -23.70 63.11 -2.16
N TYR A 1105 -24.06 63.86 -3.21
CA TYR A 1105 -25.47 64.06 -3.57
C TYR A 1105 -25.87 63.24 -4.80
N LEU A 1106 -25.09 63.31 -5.88
CA LEU A 1106 -25.36 62.64 -7.14
C LEU A 1106 -24.09 61.98 -7.67
N GLU A 1107 -23.34 61.32 -6.78
CA GLU A 1107 -22.08 60.66 -7.13
C GLU A 1107 -22.28 59.64 -8.25
N MET A 1108 -21.53 59.84 -9.32
CA MET A 1108 -21.40 58.97 -10.48
C MET A 1108 -20.00 58.38 -10.49
N ASP A 1109 -19.89 57.09 -10.80
CA ASP A 1109 -18.64 56.35 -10.61
C ASP A 1109 -17.55 56.78 -11.60
N ALA A 1110 -17.82 56.80 -12.91
CA ALA A 1110 -16.90 57.36 -13.91
C ALA A 1110 -17.56 57.82 -15.21
N MET A 1111 -16.97 58.81 -15.88
CA MET A 1111 -17.37 59.30 -17.20
C MET A 1111 -16.15 59.55 -18.09
N VAL A 1112 -16.12 58.94 -19.28
CA VAL A 1112 -15.06 59.16 -20.29
C VAL A 1112 -15.43 60.33 -21.18
N VAL A 1113 -14.51 61.25 -21.37
CA VAL A 1113 -14.65 62.47 -22.17
C VAL A 1113 -13.77 62.33 -23.42
N ASP A 1114 -14.37 62.49 -24.60
CA ASP A 1114 -13.61 62.70 -25.83
C ASP A 1114 -13.08 64.14 -25.82
N THR A 1115 -11.77 64.33 -25.78
CA THR A 1115 -11.17 65.66 -25.66
C THR A 1115 -11.24 66.47 -26.95
N ASN A 1116 -11.36 65.81 -28.10
CA ASN A 1116 -11.48 66.48 -29.40
C ASN A 1116 -12.88 67.07 -29.59
N LEU A 1117 -13.90 66.31 -29.18
CA LEU A 1117 -15.30 66.74 -29.25
C LEU A 1117 -15.74 67.52 -28.01
N ASN A 1118 -14.99 67.43 -26.92
CA ASN A 1118 -15.36 67.90 -25.58
C ASN A 1118 -16.77 67.38 -25.19
N LYS A 1119 -17.02 66.09 -25.41
CA LYS A 1119 -18.29 65.40 -25.12
C LYS A 1119 -18.08 64.12 -24.35
N PHE A 1120 -19.05 63.73 -23.53
CA PHE A 1120 -19.01 62.41 -22.90
C PHE A 1120 -19.23 61.31 -23.92
N LYS A 1121 -18.27 60.38 -23.96
CA LYS A 1121 -18.26 59.22 -24.85
C LYS A 1121 -18.93 58.01 -24.23
N THR A 1122 -18.65 57.73 -22.96
CA THR A 1122 -19.19 56.56 -22.24
C THR A 1122 -19.29 56.85 -20.75
N GLN A 1123 -20.38 56.41 -20.12
CA GLN A 1123 -20.60 56.52 -18.68
C GLN A 1123 -20.49 55.13 -18.05
N TYR A 1124 -19.79 55.04 -16.93
CA TYR A 1124 -19.55 53.78 -16.23
C TYR A 1124 -20.17 53.80 -14.84
N SER A 1125 -20.61 52.64 -14.40
CA SER A 1125 -21.26 52.45 -13.12
C SER A 1125 -20.70 51.21 -12.42
N ALA A 1126 -20.10 51.39 -11.24
CA ALA A 1126 -19.48 50.33 -10.45
C ALA A 1126 -20.53 49.68 -9.55
N LYS A 1127 -20.69 48.34 -9.64
CA LYS A 1127 -21.62 47.58 -8.79
C LYS A 1127 -20.97 46.33 -8.24
N LEU A 1128 -21.14 46.09 -6.94
CA LEU A 1128 -20.67 44.86 -6.31
C LEU A 1128 -21.53 43.64 -6.68
N LYS A 1129 -22.81 43.84 -6.95
CA LYS A 1129 -23.73 42.79 -7.40
C LYS A 1129 -24.24 43.14 -8.80
N PRO A 1130 -24.09 42.23 -9.78
CA PRO A 1130 -24.54 42.49 -11.13
C PRO A 1130 -26.01 42.88 -11.19
N GLY A 1131 -26.33 43.98 -11.86
CA GLY A 1131 -27.70 44.47 -12.03
C GLY A 1131 -28.36 45.05 -10.78
N ASP A 1132 -27.66 45.21 -9.64
CA ASP A 1132 -28.23 45.82 -8.43
C ASP A 1132 -28.58 47.31 -8.65
N SER A 1133 -28.04 47.98 -9.67
CA SER A 1133 -28.64 49.22 -10.15
C SER A 1133 -29.73 48.91 -11.15
N ASN A 1134 -30.92 48.72 -10.58
CA ASN A 1134 -32.20 49.20 -11.11
C ASN A 1134 -33.27 49.26 -10.00
N ASN A 1135 -33.07 48.52 -8.90
CA ASN A 1135 -33.88 48.56 -7.68
C ASN A 1135 -32.95 48.67 -6.47
N SER A 1136 -32.73 49.89 -5.97
CA SER A 1136 -32.29 50.01 -4.57
C SER A 1136 -33.46 49.60 -3.67
N VAL A 1137 -33.20 48.77 -2.66
CA VAL A 1137 -34.18 48.50 -1.61
C VAL A 1137 -34.42 49.81 -0.86
N GLY A 1138 -35.58 50.42 -1.15
CA GLY A 1138 -36.01 51.74 -0.70
C GLY A 1138 -36.32 52.67 -1.87
N ALA A 1139 -37.57 53.11 -2.00
CA ALA A 1139 -38.12 53.91 -3.10
C ALA A 1139 -37.56 55.36 -3.26
N LYS A 1140 -36.33 55.64 -2.81
CA LYS A 1140 -35.90 56.98 -2.35
C LYS A 1140 -34.49 57.45 -2.79
N LYS A 1141 -33.86 56.87 -3.81
CA LYS A 1141 -32.57 57.37 -4.38
C LYS A 1141 -32.61 57.38 -5.92
N TYR A 1142 -31.90 58.33 -6.55
CA TYR A 1142 -31.72 58.37 -8.02
C TYR A 1142 -30.91 57.15 -8.47
N ASP A 1143 -31.35 56.49 -9.55
CA ASP A 1143 -30.44 55.63 -10.33
C ASP A 1143 -29.49 56.47 -11.19
N ASP A 1144 -28.45 55.85 -11.75
CA ASP A 1144 -27.37 56.57 -12.43
C ASP A 1144 -27.84 57.33 -13.68
N ALA A 1145 -28.87 56.83 -14.38
CA ALA A 1145 -29.49 57.54 -15.49
C ALA A 1145 -30.29 58.76 -15.00
N GLN A 1146 -31.05 58.61 -13.92
CA GLN A 1146 -31.80 59.70 -13.32
C GLN A 1146 -30.88 60.77 -12.72
N LYS A 1147 -29.70 60.40 -12.18
CA LYS A 1147 -28.69 61.37 -11.71
C LYS A 1147 -28.18 62.24 -12.86
N LEU A 1148 -27.80 61.64 -13.98
CA LEU A 1148 -27.34 62.37 -15.17
C LEU A 1148 -28.44 63.20 -15.82
N GLU A 1149 -29.68 62.69 -15.81
CA GLU A 1149 -30.84 63.46 -16.26
C GLU A 1149 -31.12 64.66 -15.37
N PHE A 1150 -30.94 64.53 -14.05
CA PHE A 1150 -30.99 65.66 -13.13
C PHE A 1150 -29.92 66.71 -13.47
N PHE A 1151 -28.66 66.30 -13.69
CA PHE A 1151 -27.59 67.22 -14.13
C PHE A 1151 -27.94 67.94 -15.43
N ARG A 1152 -28.59 67.24 -16.38
CA ARG A 1152 -29.00 67.80 -17.67
C ARG A 1152 -30.08 68.87 -17.51
N GLN A 1153 -31.04 68.65 -16.61
CA GLN A 1153 -32.20 69.53 -16.39
C GLN A 1153 -31.92 70.67 -15.41
N LEU A 1154 -30.92 70.56 -14.55
CA LEU A 1154 -30.57 71.57 -13.56
C LEU A 1154 -30.27 72.92 -14.26
N PRO A 1155 -30.99 74.01 -13.95
CA PRO A 1155 -30.75 75.33 -14.55
C PRO A 1155 -29.36 75.88 -14.24
N ASP A 1156 -28.81 76.68 -15.17
CA ASP A 1156 -27.52 77.37 -14.96
C ASP A 1156 -27.67 78.64 -14.11
N ASP A 1157 -28.85 79.29 -14.15
CA ASP A 1157 -29.18 80.40 -13.26
C ASP A 1157 -29.38 79.90 -11.83
N ILE A 1158 -28.72 80.55 -10.87
CA ILE A 1158 -28.68 80.06 -9.50
C ILE A 1158 -30.04 80.11 -8.80
N ASN A 1159 -30.89 81.10 -9.11
CA ASN A 1159 -32.21 81.23 -8.49
C ASN A 1159 -33.18 80.19 -9.07
N ALA A 1160 -33.11 79.95 -10.39
CA ALA A 1160 -33.84 78.87 -11.04
C ALA A 1160 -33.35 77.49 -10.55
N ALA A 1161 -32.04 77.30 -10.35
CA ALA A 1161 -31.48 76.07 -9.81
C ALA A 1161 -31.94 75.79 -8.38
N LYS A 1162 -31.98 76.82 -7.52
CA LYS A 1162 -32.54 76.73 -6.16
C LYS A 1162 -34.01 76.29 -6.20
N ALA A 1163 -34.82 76.91 -7.04
CA ALA A 1163 -36.23 76.54 -7.22
C ALA A 1163 -36.39 75.10 -7.75
N PHE A 1164 -35.55 74.68 -8.70
CA PHE A 1164 -35.54 73.32 -9.25
C PHE A 1164 -35.20 72.28 -8.17
N ILE A 1165 -34.15 72.50 -7.37
CA ILE A 1165 -33.77 71.61 -6.26
C ILE A 1165 -34.90 71.54 -5.21
N LEU A 1166 -35.55 72.66 -4.91
CA LEU A 1166 -36.67 72.70 -3.96
C LEU A 1166 -37.91 71.95 -4.47
N ASN A 1167 -38.16 71.94 -5.78
CA ASN A 1167 -39.23 71.15 -6.37
C ASN A 1167 -38.91 69.64 -6.34
N GLU A 1168 -37.67 69.26 -6.65
CA GLU A 1168 -37.21 67.87 -6.59
C GLU A 1168 -37.12 67.34 -5.15
N TYR A 1169 -36.98 68.21 -4.14
CA TYR A 1169 -37.00 67.83 -2.73
C TYR A 1169 -38.28 67.10 -2.31
N ASN A 1170 -39.44 67.53 -2.81
CA ASN A 1170 -40.73 66.91 -2.46
C ASN A 1170 -40.87 65.48 -2.99
N THR A 1171 -40.08 65.12 -4.01
CA THR A 1171 -40.14 63.80 -4.66
C THR A 1171 -38.92 62.93 -4.33
N LYS A 1172 -37.78 63.50 -3.91
CA LYS A 1172 -36.50 62.79 -3.70
C LYS A 1172 -35.76 63.21 -2.41
N PRO A 1173 -35.56 62.28 -1.44
CA PRO A 1173 -34.94 62.60 -0.15
C PRO A 1173 -33.48 63.04 -0.16
N VAL A 1174 -32.72 62.80 -1.24
CA VAL A 1174 -31.30 63.18 -1.30
C VAL A 1174 -31.08 64.70 -1.15
N TRP A 1175 -32.10 65.49 -1.51
CA TRP A 1175 -32.06 66.94 -1.43
C TRP A 1175 -32.38 67.49 -0.04
N GLN A 1176 -32.88 66.67 0.89
CA GLN A 1176 -33.23 67.08 2.27
C GLN A 1176 -32.06 67.74 3.00
N GLN A 1177 -30.82 67.36 2.65
CA GLN A 1177 -29.61 67.92 3.26
C GLN A 1177 -29.26 69.32 2.75
N VAL A 1178 -29.79 69.72 1.58
CA VAL A 1178 -29.52 70.99 0.90
C VAL A 1178 -30.71 71.94 0.96
N SER A 1179 -31.92 71.40 1.11
CA SER A 1179 -33.20 72.12 1.00
C SER A 1179 -33.73 72.75 2.29
N GLY A 1180 -32.98 72.72 3.39
CA GLY A 1180 -33.25 73.64 4.50
C GLY A 1180 -33.12 75.08 3.99
N SER A 1181 -34.13 75.93 4.21
CA SER A 1181 -34.23 77.27 3.61
C SER A 1181 -32.95 78.11 3.77
N GLU A 1182 -32.27 77.96 4.91
CA GLU A 1182 -31.03 78.65 5.28
C GLU A 1182 -29.80 78.14 4.49
N VAL A 1183 -29.71 76.84 4.21
CA VAL A 1183 -28.63 76.27 3.40
C VAL A 1183 -28.84 76.62 1.93
N LEU A 1184 -30.07 76.49 1.43
CA LEU A 1184 -30.41 76.78 0.04
C LEU A 1184 -30.18 78.26 -0.31
N SER A 1185 -30.45 79.19 0.62
CA SER A 1185 -30.21 80.62 0.42
C SER A 1185 -28.73 80.97 0.27
N THR A 1186 -27.83 80.22 0.91
CA THR A 1186 -26.37 80.48 0.89
C THR A 1186 -25.65 79.99 -0.36
N ILE A 1187 -26.31 79.18 -1.20
CA ILE A 1187 -25.73 78.71 -2.47
C ILE A 1187 -25.56 79.89 -3.43
N HIS A 1188 -24.33 80.16 -3.84
CA HIS A 1188 -23.94 81.21 -4.77
C HIS A 1188 -23.55 80.66 -6.15
N SER A 1189 -22.87 79.51 -6.19
CA SER A 1189 -22.56 78.82 -7.44
C SER A 1189 -22.62 77.30 -7.29
N ILE A 1190 -22.78 76.62 -8.42
CA ILE A 1190 -22.81 75.16 -8.53
C ILE A 1190 -21.66 74.72 -9.44
N GLU A 1191 -20.82 73.85 -8.91
CA GLU A 1191 -19.71 73.23 -9.60
C GLU A 1191 -19.88 71.71 -9.62
N ILE A 1192 -19.19 71.06 -10.54
CA ILE A 1192 -19.05 69.61 -10.56
C ILE A 1192 -17.66 69.28 -10.06
N ARG A 1193 -17.59 68.53 -8.96
CA ARG A 1193 -16.33 67.97 -8.46
C ARG A 1193 -16.13 66.59 -9.05
N TYR A 1194 -14.88 66.25 -9.35
CA TYR A 1194 -14.49 64.93 -9.81
C TYR A 1194 -13.02 64.67 -9.49
N ILE A 1195 -12.58 63.44 -9.69
CA ILE A 1195 -11.18 63.03 -9.63
C ILE A 1195 -10.71 62.79 -11.07
N ASP A 1196 -9.65 63.47 -11.49
CA ASP A 1196 -9.10 63.27 -12.83
C ASP A 1196 -8.39 61.90 -12.97
N ARG A 1197 -7.93 61.59 -14.18
CA ARG A 1197 -7.21 60.35 -14.49
C ARG A 1197 -5.93 60.14 -13.68
N PHE A 1198 -5.37 61.20 -13.10
CA PHE A 1198 -4.15 61.19 -12.28
C PHE A 1198 -4.45 61.09 -10.78
N GLY A 1199 -5.73 61.08 -10.39
CA GLY A 1199 -6.14 60.99 -9.00
C GLY A 1199 -6.27 62.34 -8.30
N ASN A 1200 -6.14 63.47 -9.01
CA ASN A 1200 -6.26 64.79 -8.41
C ASN A 1200 -7.73 65.25 -8.38
N PRO A 1201 -8.19 65.84 -7.27
CA PRO A 1201 -9.50 66.49 -7.23
C PRO A 1201 -9.54 67.69 -8.18
N GLN A 1202 -10.60 67.77 -8.98
CA GLN A 1202 -10.85 68.85 -9.92
C GLN A 1202 -12.28 69.38 -9.73
N THR A 1203 -12.50 70.62 -10.15
CA THR A 1203 -13.83 71.24 -10.19
C THR A 1203 -14.05 71.94 -11.52
N ILE A 1204 -15.24 71.81 -12.10
CA ILE A 1204 -15.64 72.57 -13.29
C ILE A 1204 -17.02 73.21 -13.09
N PRO A 1205 -17.29 74.38 -13.68
CA PRO A 1205 -18.62 75.00 -13.65
C PRO A 1205 -19.70 74.10 -14.24
N LEU A 1206 -20.90 74.12 -13.65
CA LEU A 1206 -22.07 73.35 -14.11
C LEU A 1206 -22.35 73.55 -15.61
N ALA A 1207 -22.29 74.80 -16.08
CA ALA A 1207 -22.53 75.13 -17.49
C ALA A 1207 -21.56 74.41 -18.44
N ILE A 1208 -20.27 74.33 -18.09
CA ILE A 1208 -19.26 73.63 -18.89
C ILE A 1208 -19.51 72.11 -18.86
N PHE A 1209 -19.85 71.55 -17.70
CA PHE A 1209 -20.20 70.13 -17.61
C PHE A 1209 -21.42 69.78 -18.47
N LYS A 1210 -22.47 70.62 -18.45
CA LYS A 1210 -23.69 70.41 -19.25
C LYS A 1210 -23.41 70.46 -20.74
N GLN A 1211 -22.46 71.28 -21.19
CA GLN A 1211 -22.03 71.27 -22.59
C GLN A 1211 -21.43 69.93 -23.02
N ARG A 1212 -20.93 69.09 -22.10
CA ARG A 1212 -20.40 67.76 -22.40
C ARG A 1212 -21.49 66.68 -22.48
N LEU A 1213 -22.67 66.93 -21.92
CA LEU A 1213 -23.79 65.99 -21.93
C LEU A 1213 -24.40 65.83 -23.34
N LYS A 1214 -25.02 64.67 -23.57
CA LYS A 1214 -25.79 64.44 -24.80
C LYS A 1214 -27.15 65.16 -24.71
N PRO A 1215 -27.73 65.57 -25.85
CA PRO A 1215 -29.00 66.30 -25.87
C PRO A 1215 -30.22 65.42 -25.57
N SER A 1216 -30.14 64.12 -25.82
CA SER A 1216 -31.22 63.16 -25.56
C SER A 1216 -31.26 62.71 -24.10
N PRO A 1217 -32.44 62.36 -23.56
CA PRO A 1217 -32.54 61.85 -22.20
C PRO A 1217 -31.70 60.59 -21.97
N TYR A 1218 -31.12 60.47 -20.78
CA TYR A 1218 -30.33 59.31 -20.38
C TYR A 1218 -31.22 58.12 -19.99
N LYS A 1219 -30.85 56.94 -20.46
CA LYS A 1219 -31.45 55.64 -20.16
C LYS A 1219 -30.40 54.74 -19.53
N ARG A 1220 -30.84 53.69 -18.83
CA ARG A 1220 -29.94 52.69 -18.21
C ARG A 1220 -29.00 52.02 -19.22
N SER A 1221 -29.43 51.84 -20.46
CA SER A 1221 -28.62 51.29 -21.55
C SER A 1221 -27.47 52.19 -22.00
N ASP A 1222 -27.44 53.46 -21.56
CA ASP A 1222 -26.33 54.37 -21.85
C ASP A 1222 -25.12 54.14 -20.93
N PHE A 1223 -25.26 53.29 -19.90
CA PHE A 1223 -24.22 53.00 -18.93
C PHE A 1223 -23.59 51.64 -19.14
N THR A 1224 -22.27 51.59 -19.02
CA THR A 1224 -21.51 50.35 -18.95
C THR A 1224 -21.29 49.98 -17.49
N GLU A 1225 -21.81 48.84 -17.07
CA GLU A 1225 -21.63 48.34 -15.71
C GLU A 1225 -20.23 47.71 -15.53
N ILE A 1226 -19.53 48.11 -14.47
CA ILE A 1226 -18.29 47.48 -13.99
C ILE A 1226 -18.62 46.75 -12.70
N ASN A 1227 -18.43 45.44 -12.67
CA ASN A 1227 -18.81 44.60 -11.54
C ASN A 1227 -17.78 43.47 -11.34
N PRO A 1228 -17.93 42.56 -10.35
CA PRO A 1228 -16.99 41.47 -10.16
C PRO A 1228 -16.72 40.65 -11.44
N THR A 1229 -17.73 40.46 -12.30
CA THR A 1229 -17.58 39.67 -13.54
C THR A 1229 -16.69 40.36 -14.57
N THR A 1230 -16.60 41.71 -14.56
CA THR A 1230 -15.64 42.48 -15.37
C THR A 1230 -14.20 42.06 -15.08
N PHE A 1231 -13.93 41.64 -13.85
CA PHE A 1231 -12.61 41.17 -13.40
C PHE A 1231 -12.51 39.63 -13.39
N GLY A 1232 -13.49 38.93 -13.96
CA GLY A 1232 -13.51 37.46 -14.00
C GLY A 1232 -13.79 36.80 -12.65
N THR A 1233 -14.54 37.47 -11.76
CA THR A 1233 -14.87 36.93 -10.44
C THR A 1233 -16.32 37.17 -10.03
N THR A 1234 -16.70 36.72 -8.82
CA THR A 1234 -18.03 36.90 -8.25
C THR A 1234 -17.96 37.66 -6.93
N ARG A 1235 -19.11 38.21 -6.51
CA ARG A 1235 -19.22 38.83 -5.19
C ARG A 1235 -18.91 37.81 -4.08
N GLU A 1236 -19.43 36.60 -4.23
CA GLU A 1236 -19.27 35.52 -3.27
C GLU A 1236 -17.81 35.12 -3.14
N ASP A 1237 -17.07 35.04 -4.25
CA ASP A 1237 -15.63 34.79 -4.23
C ASP A 1237 -14.86 35.94 -3.57
N LEU A 1238 -15.25 37.20 -3.78
CA LEU A 1238 -14.61 38.34 -3.11
C LEU A 1238 -14.84 38.32 -1.60
N MET A 1239 -16.04 37.91 -1.15
CA MET A 1239 -16.34 37.75 0.27
C MET A 1239 -15.62 36.53 0.86
N GLU A 1240 -15.49 35.45 0.10
CA GLU A 1240 -14.70 34.27 0.46
C GLU A 1240 -13.22 34.64 0.63
N SER A 1241 -12.64 35.39 -0.31
CA SER A 1241 -11.26 35.87 -0.23
C SER A 1241 -11.04 36.79 0.96
N MET A 1242 -12.00 37.66 1.28
CA MET A 1242 -11.96 38.48 2.49
C MET A 1242 -11.99 37.60 3.75
N TYR A 1243 -12.86 36.59 3.81
CA TYR A 1243 -12.90 35.64 4.92
C TYR A 1243 -11.55 34.92 5.09
N ASN A 1244 -11.00 34.34 4.01
CA ASN A 1244 -9.73 33.63 4.04
C ASN A 1244 -8.57 34.54 4.46
N ARG A 1245 -8.62 35.82 4.08
CA ARG A 1245 -7.62 36.80 4.52
C ARG A 1245 -7.73 37.11 6.01
N ILE A 1246 -8.93 37.14 6.58
CA ILE A 1246 -9.14 37.39 8.00
C ILE A 1246 -8.64 36.23 8.84
N ILE A 1247 -8.96 34.98 8.49
CA ILE A 1247 -8.61 33.81 9.32
C ILE A 1247 -7.12 33.43 9.26
N LYS A 1248 -6.38 33.93 8.27
CA LYS A 1248 -4.94 33.68 8.11
C LYS A 1248 -4.08 34.49 9.11
N LYS A 1249 -4.64 35.48 9.82
CA LYS A 1249 -3.94 36.33 10.80
C LYS A 1249 -4.69 36.39 12.13
#